data_AF-A0AAN6V5D4-F1
#
_entry.id   AF-A0AAN6V5D4-F1
#
_cell.length_a   1.000
_cell.length_b   1.000
_cell.length_c   1.000
_cell.angle_alpha   90.00
_cell.angle_beta   90.00
_cell.angle_gamma   90.00
#
_symmetry.space_group_name_H-M   'P 1'
#
loop_
_entity.id
_entity.type
_entity.pdbx_description
1 polymer ?
#
loop_
_entity_poly.entity_id
_entity_poly.type
_entity_poly.pdbx_seq_one_letter_code
_entity_poly.pdbx_strand_id
1 'polypeptide(L)'
;MADTVYRASTTAPVNIAVVKYWGKRDPKLNLPTNSSLSVTLSQADLRTLTTASCSASYPAAEGDSLLLNGELSDVSGARTQACFRELRSRRAALEAANPSLPKLSTFPLRLVSENNFPTAAGLASSAAGFAALVRAIANLYELPASPSELSLIARQGSGSACRSLFGGYVAWRMGDAADGSDSKADQVAEASHWPEMRAIVLVVSAAKKGVSSTSGMQQTVATSGLFQERIAKVVPENMATMEKAIHNRDFASFAEVTMRDSNSFHATCADTYPPIFYMNDVSRAAIRAVEQINAAAGQTVAAYTFDAGPNAVIYYLEKDTEAVVGTLYHVLGGEITGWKDAVLKGLKPSISVDEGAASILKNGVSRVILTGAILYAFLPAGFPHTVTDDYLAYQTFDSLQAFASSITSLLANRAVLEGLGVGSSSSSPTGALILKVTGDTISRIATILFAHRMGQAIEPECKFYRFLADIFNDSAQFLDLLTPALPYFPKLGIIVSAGVLRSLCGVAANASKASLSAHFALTGNLAELNAKEASQETVVSLLGMLVGSMVVRMVEDKQVVWMLMVLLAGVHLTMNYHAVRAVKMRSLNRQRATIVFREWLDHGTVLTPDQVSARESILRNGRGNLASKTGDYTGFCDFGTYGDLMSWNPRAHHRYDFETSTYFMGIWHRGGYFYIRIALKEGVKSPLAAWFDAVNHAYHFDSALKDGLQSHYESELPLGYVSEEQKQTIFGAMAAAGWNLEVNALETRLPVRVRVGEGRKGE
;
A
#
# COMPACT_ATOMS: atom_id res chain seq x y z
N MET A 1 -3.71 18.12 -30.11
CA MET A 1 -3.79 17.68 -28.71
C MET A 1 -2.97 16.41 -28.63
N ALA A 2 -1.93 16.36 -27.80
CA ALA A 2 -1.00 15.22 -27.77
C ALA A 2 -1.74 13.90 -27.47
N ASP A 3 -1.29 12.83 -28.12
CA ASP A 3 -1.76 11.44 -28.08
C ASP A 3 -1.71 10.83 -26.67
N THR A 4 -2.60 11.30 -25.79
CA THR A 4 -2.62 10.90 -24.39
C THR A 4 -3.13 9.46 -24.29
N VAL A 5 -2.34 8.59 -23.66
CA VAL A 5 -2.71 7.21 -23.36
C VAL A 5 -3.20 7.16 -21.91
N TYR A 6 -4.48 6.85 -21.73
CA TYR A 6 -5.07 6.63 -20.41
C TYR A 6 -4.88 5.16 -20.04
N ARG A 7 -4.48 4.88 -18.80
CA ARG A 7 -4.24 3.51 -18.34
C ARG A 7 -4.60 3.33 -16.87
N ALA A 8 -5.07 2.12 -16.53
CA ALA A 8 -5.25 1.69 -15.15
C ALA A 8 -4.84 0.21 -15.02
N SER A 9 -4.19 -0.12 -13.90
CA SER A 9 -3.77 -1.49 -13.58
C SER A 9 -4.43 -1.94 -12.29
N THR A 10 -4.80 -3.21 -12.20
CA THR A 10 -5.34 -3.78 -10.96
C THR A 10 -5.07 -5.28 -10.89
N THR A 11 -5.12 -5.83 -9.68
CA THR A 11 -5.06 -7.26 -9.46
C THR A 11 -6.37 -7.78 -8.92
N ALA A 12 -6.78 -8.98 -9.34
CA ALA A 12 -7.93 -9.67 -8.78
C ALA A 12 -7.54 -11.05 -8.19
N PRO A 13 -8.20 -11.46 -7.10
CA PRO A 13 -7.92 -12.73 -6.44
C PRO A 13 -8.63 -13.90 -7.13
N VAL A 14 -8.08 -15.09 -6.92
CA VAL A 14 -8.80 -16.35 -7.12
C VAL A 14 -9.80 -16.55 -5.96
N ASN A 15 -10.97 -17.11 -6.27
CA ASN A 15 -11.89 -17.62 -5.26
C ASN A 15 -12.16 -19.11 -5.50
N ILE A 16 -12.37 -19.87 -4.42
CA ILE A 16 -12.68 -21.30 -4.48
C ILE A 16 -14.05 -21.53 -3.84
N ALA A 17 -14.97 -22.13 -4.61
CA ALA A 17 -16.33 -22.38 -4.15
C ALA A 17 -16.36 -23.47 -3.09
N VAL A 18 -17.02 -23.21 -1.96
CA VAL A 18 -17.34 -24.19 -0.91
C VAL A 18 -18.79 -24.67 -1.03
N VAL A 19 -19.66 -23.85 -1.63
CA VAL A 19 -20.94 -24.29 -2.21
C VAL A 19 -20.90 -24.01 -3.71
N LYS A 20 -20.99 -25.07 -4.52
CA LYS A 20 -20.61 -25.05 -5.93
C LYS A 20 -21.66 -24.42 -6.83
N TYR A 21 -21.18 -23.53 -7.69
CA TYR A 21 -21.90 -23.09 -8.88
C TYR A 21 -21.72 -24.13 -10.00
N TRP A 22 -22.84 -24.71 -10.46
CA TRP A 22 -22.87 -25.58 -11.62
C TRP A 22 -24.24 -25.51 -12.27
N GLY A 23 -24.31 -25.05 -13.53
CA GLY A 23 -25.55 -24.95 -14.30
C GLY A 23 -26.05 -23.51 -14.45
N LYS A 24 -26.57 -23.18 -15.64
CA LYS A 24 -27.14 -21.86 -15.95
C LYS A 24 -28.61 -22.00 -16.33
N ARG A 25 -29.46 -21.20 -15.68
CA ARG A 25 -30.84 -20.99 -16.12
C ARG A 25 -30.92 -20.04 -17.31
N ASP A 26 -29.98 -19.09 -17.40
CA ASP A 26 -29.81 -18.21 -18.57
C ASP A 26 -28.34 -18.15 -18.98
N PRO A 27 -27.96 -18.78 -20.11
CA PRO A 27 -26.59 -18.76 -20.62
C PRO A 27 -26.12 -17.39 -21.14
N LYS A 28 -27.03 -16.54 -21.61
CA LYS A 28 -26.71 -15.23 -22.21
C LYS A 28 -26.35 -14.21 -21.13
N LEU A 29 -27.11 -14.20 -20.04
CA LEU A 29 -26.89 -13.33 -18.89
C LEU A 29 -25.98 -13.95 -17.82
N ASN A 30 -25.57 -15.21 -18.00
CA ASN A 30 -24.87 -16.04 -17.03
C ASN A 30 -25.62 -16.16 -15.69
N LEU A 31 -26.94 -16.35 -15.72
CA LEU A 31 -27.72 -16.54 -14.49
C LEU A 31 -27.66 -18.00 -14.04
N PRO A 32 -27.35 -18.27 -12.76
CA PRO A 32 -27.11 -19.62 -12.29
C PRO A 32 -28.43 -20.32 -11.95
N THR A 33 -28.41 -21.65 -11.92
CA THR A 33 -29.54 -22.46 -11.42
C THR A 33 -29.68 -22.43 -9.90
N ASN A 34 -28.61 -22.10 -9.19
CA ASN A 34 -28.55 -22.04 -7.73
C ASN A 34 -27.55 -20.97 -7.27
N SER A 35 -27.71 -20.47 -6.05
CA SER A 35 -26.71 -19.62 -5.40
C SER A 35 -25.42 -20.41 -5.13
N SER A 36 -24.31 -19.72 -4.90
CA SER A 36 -23.03 -20.34 -4.57
C SER A 36 -22.26 -19.50 -3.57
N LEU A 37 -21.31 -20.11 -2.86
CA LEU A 37 -20.49 -19.43 -1.86
C LEU A 37 -19.03 -19.84 -2.02
N SER A 38 -18.11 -18.87 -1.95
CA SER A 38 -16.67 -19.10 -2.08
C SER A 38 -15.86 -18.39 -1.02
N VAL A 39 -14.66 -18.91 -0.77
CA VAL A 39 -13.61 -18.21 -0.04
C VAL A 39 -12.66 -17.57 -1.05
N THR A 40 -12.38 -16.29 -0.89
CA THR A 40 -11.41 -15.56 -1.70
C THR A 40 -9.99 -15.76 -1.14
N LEU A 41 -9.06 -16.20 -2.00
CA LEU A 41 -7.68 -16.52 -1.63
C LEU A 41 -6.76 -15.29 -1.68
N SER A 42 -5.63 -15.37 -0.97
CA SER A 42 -4.64 -14.30 -0.92
C SER A 42 -4.00 -14.00 -2.29
N GLN A 43 -3.99 -12.72 -2.67
CA GLN A 43 -3.34 -12.25 -3.90
C GLN A 43 -1.81 -12.28 -3.82
N ALA A 44 -1.24 -12.37 -2.61
CA ALA A 44 0.20 -12.60 -2.45
C ALA A 44 0.63 -13.93 -3.08
N ASP A 45 -0.28 -14.92 -3.08
CA ASP A 45 -0.02 -16.26 -3.59
C ASP A 45 -0.61 -16.45 -5.00
N LEU A 46 -1.87 -16.05 -5.20
CA LEU A 46 -2.63 -16.30 -6.43
C LEU A 46 -3.39 -15.05 -6.88
N ARG A 47 -2.96 -14.45 -7.99
CA ARG A 47 -3.58 -13.25 -8.57
C ARG A 47 -3.51 -13.22 -10.10
N THR A 48 -4.48 -12.51 -10.67
CA THR A 48 -4.43 -12.02 -12.04
C THR A 48 -4.14 -10.52 -12.01
N LEU A 49 -3.10 -10.06 -12.68
CA LEU A 49 -2.84 -8.64 -12.94
C LEU A 49 -3.41 -8.29 -14.31
N THR A 50 -4.18 -7.21 -14.40
CA THR A 50 -4.65 -6.67 -15.68
C THR A 50 -4.39 -5.18 -15.74
N THR A 51 -3.77 -4.74 -16.83
CA THR A 51 -3.64 -3.35 -17.24
C THR A 51 -4.58 -3.10 -18.41
N ALA A 52 -5.49 -2.14 -18.25
CA ALA A 52 -6.34 -1.64 -19.31
C ALA A 52 -5.84 -0.25 -19.74
N SER A 53 -5.83 0.01 -21.05
CA SER A 53 -5.53 1.35 -21.59
C SER A 53 -6.42 1.70 -22.76
N CYS A 54 -6.63 2.99 -22.98
CA CYS A 54 -7.28 3.52 -24.19
C CYS A 54 -6.65 4.84 -24.62
N SER A 55 -6.72 5.14 -25.91
CA SER A 55 -6.24 6.40 -26.48
C SER A 55 -6.94 6.69 -27.80
N ALA A 56 -7.04 7.97 -28.15
CA ALA A 56 -7.44 8.41 -29.48
C ALA A 56 -6.39 8.05 -30.56
N SER A 57 -5.14 7.82 -30.16
CA SER A 57 -4.04 7.44 -31.05
C SER A 57 -4.07 5.97 -31.50
N TYR A 58 -4.83 5.13 -30.81
CA TYR A 58 -4.96 3.72 -31.17
C TYR A 58 -5.81 3.59 -32.45
N PRO A 59 -5.35 2.85 -33.47
CA PRO A 59 -6.08 2.72 -34.72
C PRO A 59 -7.46 2.08 -34.49
N ALA A 60 -8.54 2.82 -34.77
CA ALA A 60 -9.89 2.33 -34.58
C ALA A 60 -10.19 1.04 -35.39
N ALA A 61 -9.54 0.89 -36.55
CA ALA A 61 -9.65 -0.30 -37.40
C ALA A 61 -9.13 -1.59 -36.74
N GLU A 62 -8.25 -1.48 -35.74
CA GLU A 62 -7.72 -2.64 -35.01
C GLU A 62 -8.59 -3.05 -33.82
N GLY A 63 -9.63 -2.27 -33.49
CA GLY A 63 -10.58 -2.56 -32.41
C GLY A 63 -9.94 -2.77 -31.03
N ASP A 64 -10.68 -3.45 -30.15
CA ASP A 64 -10.21 -3.83 -28.82
C ASP A 64 -9.29 -5.06 -28.89
N SER A 65 -8.29 -5.14 -28.02
CA SER A 65 -7.40 -6.31 -27.95
C SER A 65 -7.01 -6.70 -26.53
N LEU A 66 -6.73 -7.99 -26.33
CA LEU A 66 -6.24 -8.55 -25.08
C LEU A 66 -4.98 -9.40 -25.34
N LEU A 67 -3.90 -9.09 -24.63
CA LEU A 67 -2.73 -9.95 -24.50
C LEU A 67 -2.83 -10.69 -23.16
N LEU A 68 -2.92 -12.02 -23.17
CA LEU A 68 -3.03 -12.86 -21.98
C LEU A 68 -1.77 -13.74 -21.85
N ASN A 69 -0.97 -13.51 -20.80
CA ASN A 69 0.32 -14.17 -20.58
C ASN A 69 1.27 -14.10 -21.79
N GLY A 70 1.30 -12.96 -22.48
CA GLY A 70 2.16 -12.74 -23.64
C GLY A 70 1.59 -13.22 -24.99
N GLU A 71 0.41 -13.85 -25.01
CA GLU A 71 -0.24 -14.30 -26.25
C GLU A 71 -1.52 -13.51 -26.54
N LEU A 72 -1.79 -13.23 -27.82
CA LEU A 72 -3.03 -12.56 -28.22
C LEU A 72 -4.24 -13.46 -27.95
N SER A 73 -5.25 -12.89 -27.30
CA SER A 73 -6.49 -13.56 -26.95
C SER A 73 -7.67 -12.95 -27.69
N ASP A 74 -8.57 -13.81 -28.19
CA ASP A 74 -9.78 -13.37 -28.88
C ASP A 74 -10.75 -12.67 -27.92
N VAL A 75 -11.08 -11.41 -28.24
CA VAL A 75 -12.05 -10.59 -27.51
C VAL A 75 -13.40 -10.47 -28.21
N SER A 76 -13.57 -11.06 -29.40
CA SER A 76 -14.82 -11.02 -30.17
C SER A 76 -15.94 -11.87 -29.53
N GLY A 77 -15.58 -12.77 -28.62
CA GLY A 77 -16.53 -13.62 -27.90
C GLY A 77 -17.59 -12.83 -27.10
N ALA A 78 -18.82 -13.33 -27.13
CA ALA A 78 -20.00 -12.66 -26.55
C ALA A 78 -19.84 -12.26 -25.08
N ARG A 79 -19.06 -13.02 -24.30
CA ARG A 79 -18.80 -12.76 -22.87
C ARG A 79 -17.97 -11.50 -22.65
N THR A 80 -16.85 -11.38 -23.37
CA THR A 80 -15.95 -10.23 -23.30
C THR A 80 -16.65 -8.97 -23.83
N GLN A 81 -17.35 -9.12 -24.97
CA GLN A 81 -18.14 -8.03 -25.56
C GLN A 81 -19.27 -7.56 -24.64
N ALA A 82 -19.90 -8.45 -23.87
CA ALA A 82 -20.89 -8.06 -22.87
C ALA A 82 -20.29 -7.17 -21.77
N CYS A 83 -19.11 -7.53 -21.24
CA CYS A 83 -18.42 -6.70 -20.26
C CYS A 83 -18.04 -5.33 -20.84
N PHE A 84 -17.44 -5.29 -22.04
CA PHE A 84 -17.04 -4.03 -22.68
C PHE A 84 -18.23 -3.12 -22.93
N ARG A 85 -19.34 -3.65 -23.47
CA ARG A 85 -20.55 -2.88 -23.74
C ARG A 85 -21.11 -2.23 -22.47
N GLU A 86 -21.23 -2.99 -21.39
CA GLU A 86 -21.79 -2.50 -20.13
C GLU A 86 -20.88 -1.45 -19.47
N LEU A 87 -19.55 -1.65 -19.49
CA LEU A 87 -18.58 -0.69 -18.96
C LEU A 87 -18.54 0.61 -19.78
N ARG A 88 -18.54 0.49 -21.13
CA ARG A 88 -18.61 1.65 -22.03
C ARG A 88 -19.92 2.41 -21.86
N SER A 89 -21.05 1.71 -21.71
CA SER A 89 -22.36 2.35 -21.50
C SER A 89 -22.37 3.21 -20.23
N ARG A 90 -21.84 2.69 -19.12
CA ARG A 90 -21.71 3.44 -17.86
C ARG A 90 -20.77 4.63 -17.99
N ARG A 91 -19.63 4.46 -18.69
CA ARG A 91 -18.71 5.57 -18.94
C ARG A 91 -19.35 6.65 -19.82
N ALA A 92 -20.06 6.26 -20.87
CA ALA A 92 -20.75 7.18 -21.77
C ALA A 92 -21.82 8.00 -21.03
N ALA A 93 -22.52 7.41 -20.05
CA ALA A 93 -23.46 8.13 -19.20
C ALA A 93 -22.78 9.23 -18.37
N LEU A 94 -21.60 8.97 -17.80
CA LEU A 94 -20.80 9.99 -17.10
C LEU A 94 -20.34 11.11 -18.04
N GLU A 95 -19.85 10.74 -19.22
CA GLU A 95 -19.40 11.69 -20.24
C GLU A 95 -20.53 12.54 -20.83
N ALA A 96 -21.77 12.03 -20.83
CA ALA A 96 -22.96 12.77 -21.21
C ALA A 96 -23.39 13.74 -20.11
N ALA A 97 -23.29 13.33 -18.84
CA ALA A 97 -23.61 14.17 -17.69
C ALA A 97 -22.57 15.30 -17.47
N ASN A 98 -21.30 15.07 -17.81
CA ASN A 98 -20.24 16.06 -17.71
C ASN A 98 -19.43 16.17 -19.03
N PRO A 99 -19.75 17.15 -19.89
CA PRO A 99 -19.08 17.34 -21.18
C PRO A 99 -17.58 17.63 -21.11
N SER A 100 -17.05 18.06 -19.95
CA SER A 100 -15.62 18.31 -19.77
C SER A 100 -14.78 17.03 -19.67
N LEU A 101 -15.40 15.87 -19.44
CA LEU A 101 -14.70 14.59 -19.36
C LEU A 101 -14.22 14.11 -20.73
N PRO A 102 -13.03 13.49 -20.81
CA PRO A 102 -12.56 12.86 -22.04
C PRO A 102 -13.49 11.73 -22.46
N LYS A 103 -13.70 11.57 -23.79
CA LYS A 103 -14.59 10.57 -24.39
C LYS A 103 -13.96 9.18 -24.45
N LEU A 104 -13.52 8.67 -23.31
CA LEU A 104 -12.86 7.37 -23.17
C LEU A 104 -13.75 6.19 -23.59
N SER A 105 -15.08 6.34 -23.50
CA SER A 105 -16.04 5.29 -23.89
C SER A 105 -15.99 4.92 -25.37
N THR A 106 -15.47 5.79 -26.23
CA THR A 106 -15.41 5.57 -27.70
C THR A 106 -14.04 5.10 -28.17
N PHE A 107 -13.00 5.20 -27.33
CA PHE A 107 -11.65 4.83 -27.73
C PHE A 107 -11.45 3.30 -27.76
N PRO A 108 -10.54 2.78 -28.60
CA PRO A 108 -10.15 1.37 -28.56
C PRO A 108 -9.47 1.01 -27.22
N LEU A 109 -9.77 -0.18 -26.70
CA LEU A 109 -9.17 -0.74 -25.49
C LEU A 109 -8.00 -1.66 -25.83
N ARG A 110 -6.85 -1.43 -25.20
CA ARG A 110 -5.70 -2.34 -25.20
C ARG A 110 -5.52 -2.89 -23.79
N LEU A 111 -5.71 -4.20 -23.64
CA LEU A 111 -5.59 -4.91 -22.37
C LEU A 111 -4.38 -5.83 -22.38
N VAL A 112 -3.64 -5.85 -21.27
CA VAL A 112 -2.59 -6.82 -20.99
C VAL A 112 -2.91 -7.47 -19.65
N SER A 113 -2.97 -8.80 -19.63
CA SER A 113 -3.32 -9.58 -18.44
C SER A 113 -2.33 -10.72 -18.23
N GLU A 114 -1.94 -10.93 -16.98
CA GLU A 114 -1.03 -12.01 -16.58
C GLU A 114 -1.53 -12.70 -15.30
N ASN A 115 -1.35 -14.01 -15.24
CA ASN A 115 -1.60 -14.81 -14.04
C ASN A 115 -0.26 -15.28 -13.47
N ASN A 116 -0.08 -15.22 -12.15
CA ASN A 116 1.08 -15.83 -11.49
C ASN A 116 0.87 -17.35 -11.22
N PHE A 117 -0.15 -17.94 -11.82
CA PHE A 117 -0.49 -19.37 -11.74
C PHE A 117 -0.88 -19.92 -13.11
N PRO A 118 -0.73 -21.24 -13.35
CA PRO A 118 -0.97 -21.81 -14.67
C PRO A 118 -2.42 -21.61 -15.15
N THR A 119 -2.56 -21.07 -16.37
CA THR A 119 -3.86 -20.87 -17.00
C THR A 119 -4.53 -22.22 -17.28
N ALA A 120 -5.83 -22.34 -16.98
CA ALA A 120 -6.65 -23.53 -17.17
C ALA A 120 -6.34 -24.75 -16.28
N ALA A 121 -5.42 -24.67 -15.32
CA ALA A 121 -5.12 -25.74 -14.35
C ALA A 121 -6.16 -25.88 -13.22
N GLY A 122 -7.46 -25.73 -13.51
CA GLY A 122 -8.52 -25.95 -12.52
C GLY A 122 -8.66 -24.89 -11.40
N LEU A 123 -7.74 -23.93 -11.27
CA LEU A 123 -7.72 -22.89 -10.20
C LEU A 123 -8.55 -21.64 -10.52
N ALA A 124 -9.72 -21.81 -11.14
CA ALA A 124 -10.64 -20.71 -11.48
C ALA A 124 -10.00 -19.51 -12.23
N SER A 125 -9.01 -19.74 -13.10
CA SER A 125 -8.27 -18.67 -13.81
C SER A 125 -9.17 -17.68 -14.58
N SER A 126 -10.28 -18.15 -15.14
CA SER A 126 -11.26 -17.29 -15.83
C SER A 126 -12.00 -16.36 -14.87
N ALA A 127 -12.26 -16.78 -13.63
CA ALA A 127 -12.95 -15.94 -12.65
C ALA A 127 -12.09 -14.74 -12.24
N ALA A 128 -10.84 -15.00 -11.84
CA ALA A 128 -9.87 -13.94 -11.53
C ALA A 128 -9.59 -13.04 -12.74
N GLY A 129 -9.45 -13.61 -13.94
CA GLY A 129 -9.23 -12.85 -15.17
C GLY A 129 -10.34 -11.88 -15.52
N PHE A 130 -11.61 -12.32 -15.51
CA PHE A 130 -12.74 -11.42 -15.79
C PHE A 130 -12.97 -10.41 -14.67
N ALA A 131 -12.72 -10.77 -13.41
CA ALA A 131 -12.75 -9.84 -12.30
C ALA A 131 -11.70 -8.72 -12.46
N ALA A 132 -10.45 -9.09 -12.78
CA ALA A 132 -9.37 -8.13 -13.03
C ALA A 132 -9.66 -7.26 -14.25
N LEU A 133 -10.17 -7.84 -15.34
CA LEU A 133 -10.56 -7.12 -16.55
C LEU A 133 -11.64 -6.07 -16.26
N VAL A 134 -12.74 -6.48 -15.60
CA VAL A 134 -13.84 -5.57 -15.28
C VAL A 134 -13.37 -4.46 -14.35
N ARG A 135 -12.58 -4.80 -13.31
CA ARG A 135 -12.06 -3.81 -12.37
C ARG A 135 -11.05 -2.86 -13.01
N ALA A 136 -10.15 -3.35 -13.88
CA ALA A 136 -9.16 -2.51 -14.56
C ALA A 136 -9.83 -1.49 -15.47
N ILE A 137 -10.82 -1.92 -16.26
CA ILE A 137 -11.57 -1.02 -17.14
C ILE A 137 -12.45 -0.07 -16.34
N ALA A 138 -13.10 -0.52 -15.26
CA ALA A 138 -13.88 0.36 -14.39
C ALA A 138 -13.01 1.45 -13.75
N ASN A 139 -11.78 1.11 -13.32
CA ASN A 139 -10.80 2.07 -12.81
C ASN A 139 -10.35 3.03 -13.92
N LEU A 140 -10.03 2.53 -15.12
CA LEU A 140 -9.67 3.34 -16.30
C LEU A 140 -10.76 4.36 -16.65
N TYR A 141 -12.03 3.96 -16.50
CA TYR A 141 -13.19 4.78 -16.79
C TYR A 141 -13.66 5.62 -15.60
N GLU A 142 -13.01 5.52 -14.45
CA GLU A 142 -13.35 6.23 -13.21
C GLU A 142 -14.84 6.04 -12.83
N LEU A 143 -15.34 4.81 -13.00
CA LEU A 143 -16.75 4.52 -12.73
C LEU A 143 -17.02 4.59 -11.21
N PRO A 144 -18.06 5.32 -10.76
CA PRO A 144 -18.45 5.38 -9.34
C PRO A 144 -19.29 4.15 -8.96
N ALA A 145 -18.82 2.95 -9.29
CA ALA A 145 -19.54 1.71 -9.08
C ALA A 145 -18.97 0.91 -7.90
N SER A 146 -19.86 0.46 -7.02
CA SER A 146 -19.51 -0.46 -5.95
C SER A 146 -19.07 -1.83 -6.48
N PRO A 147 -18.33 -2.63 -5.70
CA PRO A 147 -18.00 -4.01 -6.08
C PRO A 147 -19.24 -4.86 -6.39
N SER A 148 -20.37 -4.63 -5.70
CA SER A 148 -21.62 -5.35 -5.96
C SER A 148 -22.19 -5.02 -7.35
N GLU A 149 -22.16 -3.75 -7.76
CA GLU A 149 -22.62 -3.34 -9.09
C GLU A 149 -21.69 -3.84 -10.19
N LEU A 150 -20.37 -3.75 -10.00
CA LEU A 150 -19.40 -4.32 -10.93
C LEU A 150 -19.54 -5.84 -11.05
N SER A 151 -20.07 -6.51 -10.01
CA SER A 151 -20.23 -7.97 -10.01
C SER A 151 -21.28 -8.42 -11.03
N LEU A 152 -22.28 -7.60 -11.34
CA LEU A 152 -23.27 -7.84 -12.41
C LEU A 152 -22.60 -7.91 -13.78
N ILE A 153 -21.56 -7.09 -13.99
CA ILE A 153 -20.78 -7.05 -15.23
C ILE A 153 -19.84 -8.25 -15.30
N ALA A 154 -19.09 -8.50 -14.22
CA ALA A 154 -18.15 -9.61 -14.13
C ALA A 154 -18.86 -10.96 -14.32
N ARG A 155 -20.08 -11.11 -13.79
CA ARG A 155 -20.94 -12.28 -14.00
C ARG A 155 -21.14 -12.58 -15.49
N GLN A 156 -21.43 -11.58 -16.32
CA GLN A 156 -21.67 -11.78 -17.77
C GLN A 156 -20.41 -12.23 -18.51
N GLY A 157 -19.22 -11.85 -18.02
CA GLY A 157 -17.95 -12.34 -18.54
C GLY A 157 -17.68 -13.79 -18.14
N SER A 158 -17.73 -14.06 -16.84
CA SER A 158 -17.60 -15.40 -16.28
C SER A 158 -18.37 -15.45 -14.96
N GLY A 159 -19.40 -16.29 -14.85
CA GLY A 159 -20.33 -16.27 -13.71
C GLY A 159 -19.66 -16.13 -12.34
N SER A 160 -18.70 -17.00 -12.03
CA SER A 160 -17.96 -16.98 -10.75
C SER A 160 -16.99 -15.81 -10.58
N ALA A 161 -16.69 -15.03 -11.62
CA ALA A 161 -15.89 -13.81 -11.51
C ALA A 161 -16.55 -12.75 -10.63
N CYS A 162 -17.89 -12.75 -10.53
CA CYS A 162 -18.62 -11.81 -9.67
C CYS A 162 -18.14 -11.89 -8.21
N ARG A 163 -17.83 -13.10 -7.72
CA ARG A 163 -17.36 -13.33 -6.34
C ARG A 163 -15.93 -12.83 -6.10
N SER A 164 -15.10 -12.79 -7.15
CA SER A 164 -13.73 -12.26 -7.07
C SER A 164 -13.65 -10.74 -6.98
N LEU A 165 -14.78 -10.02 -6.98
CA LEU A 165 -14.78 -8.58 -6.71
C LEU A 165 -14.75 -8.22 -5.21
N PHE A 166 -14.85 -9.23 -4.34
CA PHE A 166 -14.81 -9.08 -2.89
C PHE A 166 -13.73 -9.97 -2.26
N GLY A 167 -13.22 -9.54 -1.11
CA GLY A 167 -12.41 -10.38 -0.23
C GLY A 167 -13.28 -11.18 0.75
N GLY A 168 -12.67 -12.17 1.41
CA GLY A 168 -13.32 -12.94 2.49
C GLY A 168 -14.23 -14.05 1.96
N TYR A 169 -15.45 -14.10 2.49
CA TYR A 169 -16.45 -15.11 2.20
C TYR A 169 -17.57 -14.47 1.39
N VAL A 170 -17.78 -14.97 0.17
CA VAL A 170 -18.58 -14.27 -0.84
C VAL A 170 -19.64 -15.20 -1.40
N ALA A 171 -20.90 -14.79 -1.28
CA ALA A 171 -22.01 -15.44 -1.93
C ALA A 171 -22.24 -14.83 -3.31
N TRP A 172 -22.54 -15.65 -4.30
CA TRP A 172 -23.25 -15.22 -5.50
C TRP A 172 -24.71 -15.62 -5.34
N ARG A 173 -25.56 -14.61 -5.15
CA ARG A 173 -27.01 -14.76 -5.05
C ARG A 173 -27.55 -15.05 -6.45
N MET A 174 -28.34 -16.11 -6.59
CA MET A 174 -28.85 -16.50 -7.91
C MET A 174 -29.79 -15.46 -8.53
N GLY A 175 -30.52 -14.71 -7.69
CA GLY A 175 -31.56 -13.77 -8.11
C GLY A 175 -32.77 -14.45 -8.75
N ASP A 176 -33.89 -13.76 -8.74
CA ASP A 176 -35.18 -14.20 -9.30
C ASP A 176 -35.60 -13.33 -10.50
N ALA A 177 -35.03 -12.12 -10.64
CA ALA A 177 -35.34 -11.23 -11.75
C ALA A 177 -34.83 -11.82 -13.08
N ALA A 178 -35.68 -11.78 -14.11
CA ALA A 178 -35.38 -12.30 -15.44
C ALA A 178 -34.28 -11.50 -16.17
N ASP A 179 -34.15 -10.21 -15.85
CA ASP A 179 -33.08 -9.34 -16.37
C ASP A 179 -31.74 -9.55 -15.64
N GLY A 180 -31.75 -10.29 -14.54
CA GLY A 180 -30.58 -10.58 -13.72
C GLY A 180 -30.08 -9.39 -12.91
N SER A 181 -30.86 -8.34 -12.71
CA SER A 181 -30.48 -7.15 -11.93
C SER A 181 -30.18 -7.46 -10.45
N ASP A 182 -30.73 -8.55 -9.93
CA ASP A 182 -30.57 -9.03 -8.56
C ASP A 182 -29.59 -10.22 -8.41
N SER A 183 -29.10 -10.78 -9.53
CA SER A 183 -28.13 -11.88 -9.53
C SER A 183 -26.71 -11.36 -9.39
N LYS A 184 -26.33 -10.98 -8.18
CA LYS A 184 -25.06 -10.30 -7.87
C LYS A 184 -24.27 -10.99 -6.77
N ALA A 185 -23.00 -10.62 -6.66
CA ALA A 185 -22.17 -11.03 -5.53
C ALA A 185 -22.46 -10.17 -4.30
N ASP A 186 -22.39 -10.83 -3.15
CA ASP A 186 -22.68 -10.32 -1.82
C ASP A 186 -21.64 -10.85 -0.84
N GLN A 187 -21.13 -9.99 0.04
CA GLN A 187 -20.09 -10.37 0.99
C GLN A 187 -20.75 -10.90 2.25
N VAL A 188 -20.63 -12.21 2.50
CA VAL A 188 -21.18 -12.89 3.69
C VAL A 188 -20.37 -12.48 4.92
N ALA A 189 -19.05 -12.50 4.79
CA ALA A 189 -18.16 -12.03 5.85
C ALA A 189 -16.87 -11.49 5.26
N GLU A 190 -16.38 -10.41 5.86
CA GLU A 190 -15.04 -9.88 5.60
C GLU A 190 -13.98 -10.95 5.91
N ALA A 191 -12.82 -10.81 5.28
CA ALA A 191 -11.75 -11.78 5.45
C ALA A 191 -11.16 -11.73 6.89
N SER A 192 -11.20 -10.57 7.53
CA SER A 192 -10.88 -10.37 8.96
C SER A 192 -11.88 -11.00 9.93
N HIS A 193 -13.04 -11.45 9.45
CA HIS A 193 -14.00 -12.17 10.29
C HIS A 193 -13.48 -13.54 10.70
N TRP A 194 -12.70 -14.22 9.85
CA TRP A 194 -12.15 -15.53 10.17
C TRP A 194 -10.73 -15.66 9.60
N PRO A 195 -9.79 -14.87 10.17
CA PRO A 195 -8.44 -14.68 9.63
C PRO A 195 -7.55 -15.92 9.79
N GLU A 196 -7.92 -16.88 10.63
CA GLU A 196 -7.22 -18.15 10.85
C GLU A 196 -7.45 -19.15 9.71
N MET A 197 -8.39 -18.90 8.81
CA MET A 197 -8.67 -19.79 7.68
C MET A 197 -7.47 -19.84 6.73
N ARG A 198 -7.00 -21.05 6.44
CA ARG A 198 -5.89 -21.37 5.54
C ARG A 198 -6.36 -22.35 4.48
N ALA A 199 -5.64 -22.38 3.36
CA ALA A 199 -5.85 -23.38 2.31
C ALA A 199 -4.50 -23.89 1.79
N ILE A 200 -4.45 -25.19 1.50
CA ILE A 200 -3.38 -25.82 0.74
C ILE A 200 -3.97 -26.38 -0.56
N VAL A 201 -3.38 -26.00 -1.69
CA VAL A 201 -3.76 -26.52 -3.00
C VAL A 201 -2.75 -27.59 -3.41
N LEU A 202 -3.24 -28.79 -3.71
CA LEU A 202 -2.47 -29.88 -4.30
C LEU A 202 -2.65 -29.85 -5.82
N VAL A 203 -1.62 -29.43 -6.55
CA VAL A 203 -1.64 -29.33 -8.01
C VAL A 203 -1.32 -30.69 -8.62
N VAL A 204 -2.35 -31.40 -9.05
CA VAL A 204 -2.27 -32.76 -9.61
C VAL A 204 -1.89 -32.73 -11.09
N SER A 205 -2.49 -31.83 -11.87
CA SER A 205 -2.15 -31.67 -13.28
C SER A 205 -2.39 -30.25 -13.75
N ALA A 206 -1.44 -29.74 -14.54
CA ALA A 206 -1.57 -28.49 -15.28
C ALA A 206 -2.14 -28.68 -16.69
N ALA A 207 -2.49 -29.91 -17.08
CA ALA A 207 -3.01 -30.20 -18.41
C ALA A 207 -4.39 -29.55 -18.64
N LYS A 208 -4.64 -29.14 -19.89
CA LYS A 208 -5.91 -28.54 -20.30
C LYS A 208 -7.06 -29.51 -20.04
N LYS A 209 -8.16 -29.01 -19.46
CA LYS A 209 -9.36 -29.78 -19.13
C LYS A 209 -9.90 -30.49 -20.37
N GLY A 210 -10.27 -31.77 -20.24
CA GLY A 210 -10.94 -32.52 -21.31
C GLY A 210 -12.31 -31.93 -21.67
N VAL A 211 -13.15 -31.67 -20.67
CA VAL A 211 -14.46 -31.01 -20.84
C VAL A 211 -14.40 -29.61 -20.20
N SER A 212 -14.82 -28.58 -20.94
CA SER A 212 -14.89 -27.22 -20.40
C SER A 212 -16.06 -27.09 -19.42
N SER A 213 -15.89 -26.27 -18.38
CA SER A 213 -16.95 -26.07 -17.37
C SER A 213 -18.26 -25.56 -17.97
N THR A 214 -18.23 -24.71 -19.01
CA THR A 214 -19.47 -24.19 -19.64
C THR A 214 -20.24 -25.30 -20.36
N SER A 215 -19.56 -26.10 -21.18
CA SER A 215 -20.22 -27.18 -21.91
C SER A 215 -20.68 -28.26 -20.95
N GLY A 216 -19.83 -28.65 -20.00
CA GLY A 216 -20.15 -29.65 -19.00
C GLY A 216 -21.37 -29.29 -18.15
N MET A 217 -21.45 -28.05 -17.66
CA MET A 217 -22.56 -27.66 -16.77
C MET A 217 -23.91 -27.61 -17.48
N GLN A 218 -23.96 -27.21 -18.75
CA GLN A 218 -25.21 -27.24 -19.50
C GLN A 218 -25.60 -28.67 -19.88
N GLN A 219 -24.62 -29.55 -20.12
CA GLN A 219 -24.91 -30.97 -20.31
C GLN A 219 -25.49 -31.60 -19.05
N THR A 220 -24.96 -31.26 -17.86
CA THR A 220 -25.52 -31.70 -16.58
C THR A 220 -26.95 -31.20 -16.41
N VAL A 221 -27.22 -29.91 -16.67
CA VAL A 221 -28.58 -29.34 -16.63
C VAL A 221 -29.54 -30.12 -17.54
N ALA A 222 -29.08 -30.52 -18.72
CA ALA A 222 -29.90 -31.19 -19.73
C ALA A 222 -30.14 -32.68 -19.46
N THR A 223 -29.24 -33.38 -18.76
CA THR A 223 -29.22 -34.86 -18.75
C THR A 223 -29.14 -35.52 -17.38
N SER A 224 -28.68 -34.82 -16.33
CA SER A 224 -28.55 -35.42 -15.00
C SER A 224 -29.89 -35.42 -14.26
N GLY A 225 -30.34 -36.60 -13.86
CA GLY A 225 -31.52 -36.77 -13.01
C GLY A 225 -31.28 -36.31 -11.57
N LEU A 226 -30.05 -36.47 -11.04
CA LEU A 226 -29.69 -36.05 -9.69
C LEU A 226 -29.58 -34.52 -9.55
N PHE A 227 -29.33 -33.82 -10.66
CA PHE A 227 -29.10 -32.37 -10.64
C PHE A 227 -30.32 -31.57 -10.21
N GLN A 228 -31.53 -32.02 -10.52
CA GLN A 228 -32.77 -31.32 -10.16
C GLN A 228 -32.98 -31.28 -8.64
N GLU A 229 -32.77 -32.40 -7.95
CA GLU A 229 -32.86 -32.46 -6.48
C GLU A 229 -31.76 -31.61 -5.82
N ARG A 230 -30.55 -31.61 -6.42
CA ARG A 230 -29.43 -30.78 -5.95
C ARG A 230 -29.80 -29.29 -5.91
N ILE A 231 -30.33 -28.76 -7.01
CA ILE A 231 -30.63 -27.31 -7.10
C ILE A 231 -31.90 -26.93 -6.32
N ALA A 232 -32.86 -27.85 -6.19
CA ALA A 232 -34.12 -27.59 -5.52
C ALA A 232 -34.02 -27.64 -3.98
N LYS A 233 -33.23 -28.55 -3.41
CA LYS A 233 -33.16 -28.76 -1.95
C LYS A 233 -31.76 -28.67 -1.38
N VAL A 234 -30.80 -29.41 -1.93
CA VAL A 234 -29.47 -29.57 -1.33
C VAL A 234 -28.71 -28.24 -1.27
N VAL A 235 -28.66 -27.48 -2.37
CA VAL A 235 -27.91 -26.22 -2.41
C VAL A 235 -28.53 -25.14 -1.52
N PRO A 236 -29.86 -24.88 -1.54
CA PRO A 236 -30.47 -23.94 -0.60
C PRO A 236 -30.15 -24.24 0.88
N GLU A 237 -30.24 -25.51 1.30
CA GLU A 237 -29.90 -25.94 2.65
C GLU A 237 -28.40 -25.76 2.96
N ASN A 238 -27.53 -26.13 2.02
CA ASN A 238 -26.09 -25.94 2.15
C ASN A 238 -25.69 -24.46 2.22
N MET A 239 -26.32 -23.57 1.45
CA MET A 239 -26.09 -22.13 1.52
C MET A 239 -26.43 -21.58 2.91
N ALA A 240 -27.61 -21.91 3.44
CA ALA A 240 -28.03 -21.48 4.77
C ALA A 240 -27.10 -22.00 5.88
N THR A 241 -26.72 -23.28 5.80
CA THR A 241 -25.82 -23.91 6.77
C THR A 241 -24.41 -23.33 6.69
N MET A 242 -23.89 -23.11 5.47
CA MET A 242 -22.58 -22.53 5.23
C MET A 242 -22.47 -21.08 5.74
N GLU A 243 -23.46 -20.24 5.44
CA GLU A 243 -23.49 -18.86 5.94
C GLU A 243 -23.51 -18.83 7.47
N LYS A 244 -24.33 -19.68 8.10
CA LYS A 244 -24.35 -19.84 9.56
C LYS A 244 -22.99 -20.32 10.10
N ALA A 245 -22.36 -21.31 9.46
CA ALA A 245 -21.06 -21.82 9.86
C ALA A 245 -19.97 -20.73 9.79
N ILE A 246 -19.97 -19.92 8.73
CA ILE A 246 -19.04 -18.79 8.56
C ILE A 246 -19.27 -17.74 9.64
N HIS A 247 -20.52 -17.31 9.87
CA HIS A 247 -20.84 -16.33 10.90
C HIS A 247 -20.40 -16.79 12.30
N ASN A 248 -20.59 -18.07 12.61
CA ASN A 248 -20.25 -18.65 13.91
C ASN A 248 -18.79 -19.13 14.02
N ARG A 249 -18.00 -19.05 12.94
CA ARG A 249 -16.64 -19.65 12.85
C ARG A 249 -16.62 -21.14 13.21
N ASP A 250 -17.69 -21.84 12.87
CA ASP A 250 -17.86 -23.27 13.10
C ASP A 250 -17.17 -24.05 11.97
N PHE A 251 -15.92 -24.41 12.20
CA PHE A 251 -15.11 -25.13 11.21
C PHE A 251 -15.67 -26.51 10.90
N ALA A 252 -16.28 -27.21 11.86
CA ALA A 252 -16.79 -28.56 11.64
C ALA A 252 -17.97 -28.53 10.65
N SER A 253 -18.94 -27.63 10.87
CA SER A 253 -20.06 -27.44 9.94
C SER A 253 -19.59 -26.91 8.58
N PHE A 254 -18.64 -25.96 8.56
CA PHE A 254 -18.04 -25.47 7.32
C PHE A 254 -17.39 -26.60 6.51
N ALA A 255 -16.61 -27.45 7.19
CA ALA A 255 -15.88 -28.55 6.58
C ALA A 255 -16.81 -29.61 6.01
N GLU A 256 -17.82 -30.02 6.78
CA GLU A 256 -18.80 -31.02 6.34
C GLU A 256 -19.54 -30.54 5.08
N VAL A 257 -20.09 -29.32 5.10
CA VAL A 257 -20.81 -28.77 3.93
C VAL A 257 -19.86 -28.66 2.73
N THR A 258 -18.63 -28.19 2.93
CA THR A 258 -17.62 -28.06 1.85
C THR A 258 -17.33 -29.40 1.16
N MET A 259 -17.09 -30.45 1.95
CA MET A 259 -16.77 -31.78 1.44
C MET A 259 -17.98 -32.44 0.78
N ARG A 260 -19.16 -32.37 1.42
CA ARG A 260 -20.41 -32.94 0.89
C ARG A 260 -20.87 -32.23 -0.37
N ASP A 261 -20.77 -30.91 -0.45
CA ASP A 261 -21.19 -30.18 -1.64
C ASP A 261 -20.23 -30.39 -2.81
N SER A 262 -18.92 -30.48 -2.54
CA SER A 262 -17.93 -30.92 -3.53
C SER A 262 -18.29 -32.30 -4.11
N ASN A 263 -18.56 -33.28 -3.25
CA ASN A 263 -18.94 -34.62 -3.67
C ASN A 263 -20.27 -34.64 -4.44
N SER A 264 -21.27 -33.88 -3.98
CA SER A 264 -22.57 -33.75 -4.67
C SER A 264 -22.42 -33.11 -6.06
N PHE A 265 -21.56 -32.10 -6.22
CA PHE A 265 -21.23 -31.53 -7.52
C PHE A 265 -20.63 -32.59 -8.47
N HIS A 266 -19.61 -33.34 -8.03
CA HIS A 266 -19.00 -34.38 -8.88
C HIS A 266 -19.94 -35.57 -9.13
N ALA A 267 -20.87 -35.87 -8.21
CA ALA A 267 -21.91 -36.87 -8.43
C ALA A 267 -22.86 -36.47 -9.57
N THR A 268 -23.29 -35.21 -9.64
CA THR A 268 -24.11 -34.74 -10.78
C THR A 268 -23.33 -34.70 -12.09
N CYS A 269 -22.01 -34.48 -12.04
CA CYS A 269 -21.13 -34.65 -13.21
C CYS A 269 -21.06 -36.10 -13.69
N ALA A 270 -20.96 -37.07 -12.77
CA ALA A 270 -20.95 -38.50 -13.09
C ALA A 270 -22.31 -39.00 -13.61
N ASP A 271 -23.41 -38.39 -13.16
CA ASP A 271 -24.78 -38.67 -13.60
C ASP A 271 -25.16 -37.95 -14.91
N THR A 272 -24.31 -37.04 -15.40
CA THR A 272 -24.47 -36.42 -16.73
C THR A 272 -24.28 -37.47 -17.83
N TYR A 273 -24.93 -37.31 -18.99
CA TYR A 273 -24.71 -38.21 -20.13
C TYR A 273 -24.19 -37.46 -21.37
N PRO A 274 -23.01 -37.82 -21.93
CA PRO A 274 -22.00 -38.73 -21.37
C PRO A 274 -21.45 -38.25 -20.01
N PRO A 275 -20.95 -39.18 -19.17
CA PRO A 275 -20.47 -38.84 -17.83
C PRO A 275 -19.23 -37.95 -17.86
N ILE A 276 -19.15 -37.02 -16.92
CA ILE A 276 -18.04 -36.08 -16.77
C ILE A 276 -17.23 -36.47 -15.53
N PHE A 277 -15.97 -36.82 -15.74
CA PHE A 277 -15.03 -37.14 -14.66
C PHE A 277 -13.92 -36.09 -14.57
N TYR A 278 -14.01 -35.21 -13.57
CA TYR A 278 -12.96 -34.24 -13.27
C TYR A 278 -11.93 -34.77 -12.26
N MET A 279 -12.40 -35.50 -11.25
CA MET A 279 -11.54 -36.14 -10.25
C MET A 279 -10.87 -37.40 -10.81
N ASN A 280 -9.59 -37.58 -10.48
CA ASN A 280 -8.82 -38.78 -10.81
C ASN A 280 -8.39 -39.55 -9.55
N ASP A 281 -7.51 -40.53 -9.68
CA ASP A 281 -7.04 -41.33 -8.55
C ASP A 281 -6.26 -40.51 -7.51
N VAL A 282 -5.54 -39.47 -7.95
CA VAL A 282 -4.83 -38.55 -7.05
C VAL A 282 -5.83 -37.71 -6.25
N SER A 283 -6.91 -37.25 -6.88
CA SER A 283 -8.01 -36.58 -6.18
C SER A 283 -8.63 -37.49 -5.12
N ARG A 284 -8.88 -38.76 -5.45
CA ARG A 284 -9.41 -39.77 -4.50
C ARG A 284 -8.43 -40.06 -3.37
N ALA A 285 -7.13 -40.09 -3.64
CA ALA A 285 -6.11 -40.25 -2.61
C ALA A 285 -6.06 -39.03 -1.67
N ALA A 286 -6.24 -37.82 -2.18
CA ALA A 286 -6.34 -36.61 -1.35
C ALA A 286 -7.55 -36.63 -0.42
N ILE A 287 -8.70 -37.13 -0.89
CA ILE A 287 -9.89 -37.36 -0.05
C ILE A 287 -9.54 -38.31 1.11
N ARG A 288 -8.93 -39.47 0.81
CA ARG A 288 -8.54 -40.45 1.84
C ARG A 288 -7.57 -39.86 2.86
N ALA A 289 -6.59 -39.08 2.42
CA ALA A 289 -5.65 -38.44 3.32
C ALA A 289 -6.34 -37.44 4.27
N VAL A 290 -7.28 -36.62 3.78
CA VAL A 290 -8.03 -35.68 4.63
C VAL A 290 -8.92 -36.42 5.64
N GLU A 291 -9.61 -37.48 5.22
CA GLU A 291 -10.41 -38.31 6.13
C GLU A 291 -9.55 -38.95 7.22
N GLN A 292 -8.36 -39.46 6.88
CA GLN A 292 -7.42 -40.02 7.86
C GLN A 292 -6.84 -38.96 8.80
N ILE A 293 -6.55 -37.76 8.30
CA ILE A 293 -6.12 -36.62 9.13
C ILE A 293 -7.20 -36.27 10.15
N ASN A 294 -8.46 -36.14 9.72
CA ASN A 294 -9.59 -35.86 10.60
C ASN A 294 -9.81 -36.97 11.64
N ALA A 295 -9.74 -38.23 11.20
CA ALA A 295 -9.88 -39.38 12.09
C ALA A 295 -8.78 -39.43 13.15
N ALA A 296 -7.52 -39.22 12.77
CA ALA A 296 -6.40 -39.22 13.69
C ALA A 296 -6.41 -38.02 14.65
N ALA A 297 -6.91 -36.86 14.22
CA ALA A 297 -7.10 -35.70 15.08
C ALA A 297 -8.28 -35.84 16.06
N GLY A 298 -9.17 -36.83 15.85
CA GLY A 298 -10.38 -37.03 16.66
C GLY A 298 -11.46 -35.97 16.45
N GLN A 299 -11.28 -35.05 15.50
CA GLN A 299 -12.19 -33.97 15.14
C GLN A 299 -11.93 -33.51 13.70
N THR A 300 -12.88 -32.80 13.10
CA THR A 300 -12.71 -32.25 11.76
C THR A 300 -11.76 -31.05 11.78
N VAL A 301 -10.53 -31.24 11.28
CA VAL A 301 -9.47 -30.22 11.19
C VAL A 301 -9.09 -29.84 9.75
N ALA A 302 -9.54 -30.63 8.78
CA ALA A 302 -9.31 -30.40 7.36
C ALA A 302 -10.59 -30.64 6.52
N ALA A 303 -10.75 -29.88 5.44
CA ALA A 303 -11.88 -30.00 4.52
C ALA A 303 -11.41 -29.93 3.07
N TYR A 304 -11.60 -31.00 2.30
CA TYR A 304 -11.27 -30.99 0.88
C TYR A 304 -12.40 -30.40 0.03
N THR A 305 -12.04 -29.82 -1.11
CA THR A 305 -12.98 -29.46 -2.16
C THR A 305 -12.31 -29.50 -3.53
N PHE A 306 -13.10 -29.84 -4.56
CA PHE A 306 -12.65 -29.98 -5.93
C PHE A 306 -13.56 -29.19 -6.87
N ASP A 307 -12.95 -28.38 -7.74
CA ASP A 307 -13.68 -27.71 -8.82
C ASP A 307 -13.72 -28.61 -10.08
N ALA A 308 -13.96 -28.03 -11.25
CA ALA A 308 -13.95 -28.74 -12.53
C ALA A 308 -12.51 -29.12 -12.97
N GLY A 309 -11.83 -29.96 -12.19
CA GLY A 309 -10.50 -30.51 -12.43
C GLY A 309 -10.02 -31.38 -11.25
N PRO A 310 -8.84 -32.00 -11.36
CA PRO A 310 -8.37 -32.97 -10.36
C PRO A 310 -7.69 -32.35 -9.14
N ASN A 311 -7.43 -31.03 -9.15
CA ASN A 311 -6.69 -30.35 -8.08
C ASN A 311 -7.51 -30.28 -6.80
N ALA A 312 -6.90 -30.71 -5.69
CA ALA A 312 -7.52 -30.63 -4.38
C ALA A 312 -7.23 -29.26 -3.75
N VAL A 313 -8.25 -28.62 -3.21
CA VAL A 313 -8.08 -27.50 -2.28
C VAL A 313 -8.51 -28.00 -0.90
N ILE A 314 -7.62 -27.89 0.08
CA ILE A 314 -7.86 -28.36 1.44
C ILE A 314 -7.84 -27.15 2.37
N TYR A 315 -8.98 -26.85 2.99
CA TYR A 315 -9.11 -25.83 4.02
C TYR A 315 -8.77 -26.39 5.39
N TYR A 316 -8.18 -25.55 6.24
CA TYR A 316 -7.84 -25.85 7.62
C TYR A 316 -7.71 -24.54 8.41
N LEU A 317 -7.72 -24.61 9.74
CA LEU A 317 -7.40 -23.44 10.57
C LEU A 317 -5.91 -23.41 10.87
N GLU A 318 -5.34 -22.21 11.00
CA GLU A 318 -3.92 -22.00 11.28
C GLU A 318 -3.39 -22.82 12.47
N LYS A 319 -4.19 -23.01 13.52
CA LYS A 319 -3.83 -23.85 14.67
C LYS A 319 -3.60 -25.33 14.30
N ASP A 320 -4.21 -25.81 13.22
CA ASP A 320 -4.17 -27.20 12.74
C ASP A 320 -3.12 -27.40 11.64
N THR A 321 -2.26 -26.40 11.39
CA THR A 321 -1.18 -26.45 10.39
C THR A 321 -0.32 -27.70 10.55
N GLU A 322 0.05 -28.08 11.76
CA GLU A 322 0.89 -29.26 12.00
C GLU A 322 0.20 -30.57 11.56
N ALA A 323 -1.07 -30.75 11.93
CA ALA A 323 -1.84 -31.93 11.56
C ALA A 323 -2.06 -32.03 10.04
N VAL A 324 -2.28 -30.90 9.36
CA VAL A 324 -2.62 -30.89 7.92
C VAL A 324 -1.37 -30.76 7.05
N VAL A 325 -0.64 -29.64 7.19
CA VAL A 325 0.54 -29.34 6.38
C VAL A 325 1.70 -30.25 6.75
N GLY A 326 1.92 -30.54 8.04
CA GLY A 326 2.98 -31.46 8.48
C GLY A 326 2.81 -32.86 7.90
N THR A 327 1.59 -33.39 7.94
CA THR A 327 1.25 -34.70 7.35
C THR A 327 1.44 -34.70 5.83
N LEU A 328 0.89 -33.71 5.11
CA LEU A 328 1.02 -33.64 3.65
C LEU A 328 2.47 -33.40 3.21
N TYR A 329 3.25 -32.61 3.95
CA TYR A 329 4.67 -32.40 3.69
C TYR A 329 5.45 -33.72 3.82
N HIS A 330 5.17 -34.52 4.85
CA HIS A 330 5.81 -35.81 5.05
C HIS A 330 5.47 -36.82 3.94
N VAL A 331 4.21 -36.86 3.51
CA VAL A 331 3.74 -37.74 2.42
C VAL A 331 4.34 -37.35 1.07
N LEU A 332 4.31 -36.06 0.73
CA LEU A 332 4.73 -35.57 -0.58
C LEU A 332 6.26 -35.43 -0.70
N GLY A 333 6.95 -35.18 0.41
CA GLY A 333 8.38 -34.92 0.46
C GLY A 333 8.77 -33.47 0.15
N GLY A 334 9.96 -33.08 0.64
CA GLY A 334 10.47 -31.72 0.52
C GLY A 334 10.90 -31.29 -0.89
N GLU A 335 10.99 -32.22 -1.83
CA GLU A 335 11.36 -31.95 -3.23
C GLU A 335 10.23 -31.29 -4.04
N ILE A 336 8.98 -31.41 -3.58
CA ILE A 336 7.84 -30.74 -4.20
C ILE A 336 7.95 -29.22 -4.00
N THR A 337 7.76 -28.46 -5.08
CA THR A 337 7.86 -26.99 -5.03
C THR A 337 6.65 -26.34 -4.38
N GLY A 338 6.84 -25.13 -3.83
CA GLY A 338 5.78 -24.26 -3.34
C GLY A 338 5.48 -24.35 -1.83
N TRP A 339 6.27 -25.14 -1.09
CA TRP A 339 6.34 -25.03 0.37
C TRP A 339 6.91 -23.69 0.82
N LYS A 340 6.54 -23.25 2.03
CA LYS A 340 7.02 -22.00 2.64
C LYS A 340 7.81 -22.35 3.90
N ASP A 341 9.12 -22.05 3.92
CA ASP A 341 10.02 -22.38 5.04
C ASP A 341 9.51 -21.87 6.40
N ALA A 342 8.91 -20.67 6.41
CA ALA A 342 8.32 -20.08 7.60
C ALA A 342 7.17 -20.92 8.18
N VAL A 343 6.43 -21.65 7.35
CA VAL A 343 5.33 -22.54 7.76
C VAL A 343 5.87 -23.91 8.19
N LEU A 344 6.91 -24.40 7.52
CA LEU A 344 7.48 -25.73 7.80
C LEU A 344 8.33 -25.77 9.10
N LYS A 345 8.85 -24.62 9.53
CA LYS A 345 9.74 -24.55 10.68
C LYS A 345 9.05 -25.02 11.96
N GLY A 346 9.50 -26.15 12.49
CA GLY A 346 9.02 -26.72 13.75
C GLY A 346 7.85 -27.69 13.62
N LEU A 347 7.37 -27.97 12.40
CA LEU A 347 6.36 -29.00 12.19
C LEU A 347 6.95 -30.40 12.45
N LYS A 348 6.27 -31.22 13.25
CA LYS A 348 6.59 -32.64 13.38
C LYS A 348 5.55 -33.46 12.63
N PRO A 349 5.94 -34.52 11.90
CA PRO A 349 4.98 -35.45 11.35
C PRO A 349 4.27 -36.16 12.51
N SER A 350 2.94 -36.03 12.58
CA SER A 350 2.14 -36.60 13.68
C SER A 350 1.16 -37.68 13.23
N ILE A 351 0.75 -37.70 11.95
CA ILE A 351 -0.30 -38.60 11.46
C ILE A 351 0.22 -39.45 10.29
N SER A 352 0.00 -40.77 10.34
CA SER A 352 0.31 -41.68 9.24
C SER A 352 -0.85 -41.73 8.24
N VAL A 353 -0.55 -41.52 6.95
CA VAL A 353 -1.47 -41.80 5.84
C VAL A 353 -1.18 -43.20 5.31
N ASP A 354 -2.21 -43.95 4.87
CA ASP A 354 -2.01 -45.28 4.30
C ASP A 354 -1.05 -45.26 3.10
N GLU A 355 -0.19 -46.28 2.99
CA GLU A 355 0.89 -46.32 1.99
C GLU A 355 0.37 -46.20 0.54
N GLY A 356 -0.83 -46.72 0.27
CA GLY A 356 -1.46 -46.64 -1.05
C GLY A 356 -1.80 -45.21 -1.43
N ALA A 357 -2.53 -44.50 -0.58
CA ALA A 357 -2.85 -43.09 -0.81
C ALA A 357 -1.60 -42.21 -0.80
N ALA A 358 -0.65 -42.47 0.11
CA ALA A 358 0.60 -41.72 0.20
C ALA A 358 1.43 -41.83 -1.09
N SER A 359 1.58 -43.04 -1.64
CA SER A 359 2.30 -43.27 -2.89
C SER A 359 1.63 -42.58 -4.09
N ILE A 360 0.30 -42.65 -4.19
CA ILE A 360 -0.44 -41.99 -5.28
C ILE A 360 -0.30 -40.47 -5.20
N LEU A 361 -0.39 -39.89 -3.99
CA LEU A 361 -0.21 -38.44 -3.78
C LEU A 361 1.20 -38.00 -4.15
N LYS A 362 2.22 -38.70 -3.66
CA LYS A 362 3.63 -38.38 -3.93
C LYS A 362 3.95 -38.40 -5.43
N ASN A 363 3.43 -39.37 -6.16
CA ASN A 363 3.67 -39.50 -7.60
C ASN A 363 2.76 -38.60 -8.46
N GLY A 364 1.64 -38.15 -7.89
CA GLY A 364 0.59 -37.43 -8.62
C GLY A 364 0.55 -35.92 -8.41
N VAL A 365 1.13 -35.41 -7.33
CA VAL A 365 1.17 -33.96 -7.03
C VAL A 365 2.47 -33.37 -7.54
N SER A 366 2.36 -32.36 -8.40
CA SER A 366 3.50 -31.67 -9.02
C SER A 366 3.97 -30.44 -8.25
N ARG A 367 3.05 -29.78 -7.54
CA ARG A 367 3.30 -28.54 -6.81
C ARG A 367 2.27 -28.38 -5.69
N VAL A 368 2.68 -27.69 -4.63
CA VAL A 368 1.80 -27.22 -3.58
C VAL A 368 1.67 -25.70 -3.61
N ILE A 369 0.51 -25.18 -3.20
CA ILE A 369 0.33 -23.74 -2.98
C ILE A 369 -0.28 -23.54 -1.59
N LEU A 370 0.50 -22.97 -0.67
CA LEU A 370 0.06 -22.58 0.67
C LEU A 370 -0.48 -21.15 0.64
N THR A 371 -1.74 -20.95 1.00
CA THR A 371 -2.38 -19.63 0.98
C THR A 371 -3.34 -19.42 2.16
N GLY A 372 -3.66 -18.16 2.44
CA GLY A 372 -4.62 -17.76 3.49
C GLY A 372 -5.86 -17.10 2.92
N ALA A 373 -6.93 -17.06 3.72
CA ALA A 373 -8.00 -16.07 3.52
C ALA A 373 -7.41 -14.66 3.72
N ILE A 374 -7.83 -13.69 2.90
CA ILE A 374 -7.17 -12.39 2.80
C ILE A 374 -7.20 -11.62 4.16
N LEU A 375 -6.24 -10.72 4.41
CA LEU A 375 -6.41 -9.63 5.39
C LEU A 375 -6.47 -8.30 4.62
N TYR A 376 -7.64 -7.94 4.08
CA TYR A 376 -7.85 -6.66 3.38
C TYR A 376 -8.24 -5.51 4.30
N ALA A 377 -8.50 -5.79 5.58
CA ALA A 377 -8.91 -4.77 6.53
C ALA A 377 -7.84 -3.66 6.67
N PHE A 378 -6.56 -4.04 6.60
CA PHE A 378 -5.44 -3.17 6.93
C PHE A 378 -4.54 -2.86 5.74
N LEU A 379 -4.84 -3.30 4.53
CA LEU A 379 -4.02 -3.00 3.36
C LEU A 379 -4.85 -2.26 2.30
N PRO A 380 -4.27 -1.30 1.57
CA PRO A 380 -4.93 -0.67 0.42
C PRO A 380 -5.39 -1.72 -0.60
N ALA A 381 -6.53 -1.50 -1.24
CA ALA A 381 -6.97 -2.36 -2.33
C ALA A 381 -5.92 -2.39 -3.44
N GLY A 382 -5.66 -3.59 -3.97
CA GLY A 382 -4.62 -3.78 -4.98
C GLY A 382 -3.18 -3.76 -4.44
N PHE A 383 -2.99 -3.78 -3.12
CA PHE A 383 -1.68 -4.03 -2.52
C PHE A 383 -1.05 -5.33 -3.09
N PRO A 384 0.26 -5.36 -3.40
CA PRO A 384 1.25 -4.29 -3.15
C PRO A 384 1.37 -3.24 -4.27
N HIS A 385 0.64 -3.33 -5.36
CA HIS A 385 0.92 -2.54 -6.58
C HIS A 385 0.34 -1.12 -6.58
N THR A 386 -0.58 -0.83 -5.65
CA THR A 386 -1.19 0.49 -5.49
C THR A 386 -0.41 1.39 -4.53
N VAL A 387 0.69 0.89 -3.98
CA VAL A 387 1.60 1.63 -3.10
C VAL A 387 3.05 1.49 -3.54
N THR A 388 3.91 2.40 -3.10
CA THR A 388 5.36 2.26 -3.28
C THR A 388 5.93 1.06 -2.51
N ASP A 389 7.07 0.55 -2.96
CA ASP A 389 7.73 -0.66 -2.44
C ASP A 389 8.21 -0.53 -0.99
N ASP A 390 8.40 0.70 -0.51
CA ASP A 390 8.79 1.06 0.85
C ASP A 390 7.62 1.16 1.85
N TYR A 391 6.36 1.12 1.39
CA TYR A 391 5.17 1.28 2.23
C TYR A 391 5.10 0.27 3.38
N LEU A 392 5.29 -1.01 3.09
CA LEU A 392 5.15 -2.07 4.10
C LEU A 392 6.22 -1.95 5.20
N ALA A 393 7.45 -1.63 4.80
CA ALA A 393 8.55 -1.42 5.75
C ALA A 393 8.24 -0.22 6.65
N TYR A 394 7.81 0.92 6.07
CA TYR A 394 7.38 2.09 6.84
C TYR A 394 6.25 1.75 7.81
N GLN A 395 5.16 1.16 7.33
CA GLN A 395 3.97 0.86 8.14
C GLN A 395 4.24 -0.12 9.28
N THR A 396 5.17 -1.06 9.09
CA THR A 396 5.58 -1.99 10.14
C THR A 396 6.24 -1.24 11.31
N PHE A 397 7.20 -0.36 11.00
CA PHE A 397 7.88 0.42 12.02
C PHE A 397 6.96 1.49 12.63
N ASP A 398 6.13 2.15 11.84
CA ASP A 398 5.13 3.14 12.28
C ASP A 398 4.10 2.50 13.24
N SER A 399 3.68 1.26 12.99
CA SER A 399 2.81 0.51 13.90
C SER A 399 3.51 0.17 15.23
N LEU A 400 4.75 -0.30 15.21
CA LEU A 400 5.50 -0.57 16.45
C LEU A 400 5.76 0.72 17.25
N GLN A 401 6.00 1.82 16.55
CA GLN A 401 6.12 3.16 17.10
C GLN A 401 4.81 3.58 17.80
N ALA A 402 3.68 3.54 17.09
CA ALA A 402 2.37 3.89 17.66
C ALA A 402 2.00 3.03 18.88
N PHE A 403 2.30 1.73 18.86
CA PHE A 403 2.08 0.84 20.00
C PHE A 403 2.84 1.30 21.26
N ALA A 404 4.14 1.60 21.14
CA ALA A 404 4.95 2.12 22.24
C ALA A 404 4.42 3.47 22.73
N SER A 405 4.05 4.36 21.81
CA SER A 405 3.49 5.69 22.10
C SER A 405 2.18 5.65 22.89
N SER A 406 1.30 4.67 22.61
CA SER A 406 0.05 4.50 23.36
C SER A 406 0.31 4.10 24.82
N ILE A 407 1.34 3.30 25.08
CA ILE A 407 1.71 2.91 26.45
C ILE A 407 2.32 4.10 27.19
N THR A 408 3.27 4.83 26.57
CA THR A 408 3.88 6.02 27.21
C THR A 408 2.85 7.11 27.48
N SER A 409 1.89 7.30 26.57
CA SER A 409 0.79 8.25 26.73
C SER A 409 -0.06 7.94 27.97
N LEU A 410 -0.35 6.66 28.25
CA LEU A 410 -1.12 6.28 29.44
C LEU A 410 -0.35 6.55 30.74
N LEU A 411 0.95 6.26 30.78
CA LEU A 411 1.81 6.56 31.93
C LEU A 411 1.91 8.07 32.19
N ALA A 412 2.10 8.86 31.14
CA ALA A 412 2.14 10.32 31.22
C ALA A 412 0.78 10.89 31.67
N ASN A 413 -0.33 10.40 31.12
CA ASN A 413 -1.68 10.86 31.48
C ASN A 413 -2.00 10.62 32.96
N ARG A 414 -1.55 9.49 33.54
CA ARG A 414 -1.67 9.27 35.00
C ARG A 414 -0.98 10.38 35.78
N ALA A 415 0.26 10.72 35.43
CA ALA A 415 1.01 11.79 36.09
C ALA A 415 0.34 13.16 35.93
N VAL A 416 -0.22 13.48 34.75
CA VAL A 416 -1.00 14.72 34.57
C VAL A 416 -2.21 14.77 35.51
N LEU A 417 -2.97 13.68 35.63
CA LEU A 417 -4.14 13.62 36.52
C LEU A 417 -3.74 13.83 37.99
N GLU A 418 -2.68 13.14 38.44
CA GLU A 418 -2.10 13.35 39.78
C GLU A 418 -1.62 14.81 39.96
N GLY A 419 -0.97 15.37 38.95
CA GLY A 419 -0.49 16.77 38.93
C GLY A 419 -1.60 17.80 39.00
N LEU A 420 -2.77 17.53 38.39
CA LEU A 420 -3.98 18.34 38.50
C LEU A 420 -4.73 18.15 39.83
N GLY A 421 -4.28 17.22 40.67
CA GLY A 421 -4.83 17.00 42.01
C GLY A 421 -5.94 15.97 42.09
N VAL A 422 -6.12 15.14 41.06
CA VAL A 422 -7.05 14.00 41.11
C VAL A 422 -6.58 13.03 42.20
N GLY A 423 -7.45 12.74 43.17
CA GLY A 423 -7.13 11.92 44.35
C GLY A 423 -6.68 12.70 45.60
N SER A 424 -6.58 14.04 45.53
CA SER A 424 -6.30 14.89 46.69
C SER A 424 -7.56 15.57 47.21
N SER A 425 -7.82 15.50 48.53
CA SER A 425 -8.94 16.18 49.18
C SER A 425 -8.77 17.70 49.31
N SER A 426 -7.54 18.21 49.13
CA SER A 426 -7.20 19.64 49.28
C SER A 426 -7.10 20.39 47.94
N SER A 427 -7.22 19.69 46.81
CA SER A 427 -7.08 20.27 45.47
C SER A 427 -8.40 20.85 44.98
N SER A 428 -8.38 22.13 44.56
CA SER A 428 -9.55 22.80 43.99
C SER A 428 -9.79 22.35 42.53
N PRO A 429 -10.97 21.80 42.19
CA PRO A 429 -11.33 21.50 40.80
C PRO A 429 -11.29 22.75 39.91
N THR A 430 -11.66 23.91 40.45
CA THR A 430 -11.59 25.20 39.75
C THR A 430 -10.14 25.58 39.43
N GLY A 431 -9.22 25.39 40.37
CA GLY A 431 -7.80 25.63 40.15
C GLY A 431 -7.21 24.73 39.07
N ALA A 432 -7.56 23.43 39.07
CA ALA A 432 -7.18 22.49 38.02
C ALA A 432 -7.73 22.89 36.64
N LEU A 433 -8.98 23.36 36.59
CA LEU A 433 -9.60 23.85 35.35
C LEU A 433 -8.87 25.09 34.81
N ILE A 434 -8.56 26.08 35.65
CA ILE A 434 -7.84 27.30 35.25
C ILE A 434 -6.46 26.95 34.70
N LEU A 435 -5.75 26.04 35.36
CA LEU A 435 -4.43 25.56 34.95
C LEU A 435 -4.48 24.90 33.57
N LYS A 436 -5.48 24.05 33.33
CA LYS A 436 -5.72 23.40 32.03
C LYS A 436 -6.09 24.39 30.93
N VAL A 437 -7.06 25.26 31.18
CA VAL A 437 -7.51 26.28 30.20
C VAL A 437 -6.35 27.19 29.80
N THR A 438 -5.53 27.63 30.75
CA THR A 438 -4.34 28.46 30.47
C THR A 438 -3.38 27.73 29.53
N GLY A 439 -3.08 26.45 29.82
CA GLY A 439 -2.26 25.60 28.96
C GLY A 439 -2.84 25.46 27.56
N ASP A 440 -4.13 25.16 27.44
CA ASP A 440 -4.82 24.97 26.16
C ASP A 440 -4.83 26.26 25.30
N THR A 441 -5.03 27.44 25.91
CA THR A 441 -4.98 28.73 25.20
C THR A 441 -3.62 28.98 24.58
N ILE A 442 -2.53 28.83 25.34
CA ILE A 442 -1.17 29.04 24.83
C ILE A 442 -0.81 28.00 23.78
N SER A 443 -1.21 26.74 23.99
CA SER A 443 -0.97 25.65 23.04
C SER A 443 -1.62 25.93 21.68
N ARG A 444 -2.85 26.47 21.65
CA ARG A 444 -3.53 26.85 20.39
C ARG A 444 -2.83 28.01 19.67
N ILE A 445 -2.34 29.01 20.41
CA ILE A 445 -1.54 30.10 19.82
C ILE A 445 -0.25 29.53 19.21
N ALA A 446 0.43 28.62 19.91
CA ALA A 446 1.62 27.96 19.41
C ALA A 446 1.36 27.15 18.13
N THR A 447 0.23 26.43 18.04
CA THR A 447 -0.20 25.73 16.82
C THR A 447 -0.26 26.67 15.62
N ILE A 448 -0.93 27.82 15.77
CA ILE A 448 -1.11 28.82 14.70
C ILE A 448 0.23 29.40 14.27
N LEU A 449 1.05 29.83 15.23
CA LEU A 449 2.36 30.43 14.95
C LEU A 449 3.32 29.45 14.28
N PHE A 450 3.34 28.18 14.72
CA PHE A 450 4.20 27.17 14.13
C PHE A 450 3.75 26.78 12.73
N ALA A 451 2.45 26.56 12.52
CA ALA A 451 1.90 26.26 11.19
C ALA A 451 2.21 27.41 10.20
N HIS A 452 2.04 28.66 10.64
CA HIS A 452 2.36 29.83 9.82
C HIS A 452 3.86 29.92 9.48
N ARG A 453 4.75 29.70 10.46
CA ARG A 453 6.19 29.92 10.29
C ARG A 453 6.91 28.75 9.60
N MET A 454 6.49 27.52 9.86
CA MET A 454 7.21 26.29 9.46
C MET A 454 6.45 25.45 8.44
N GLY A 455 5.16 25.70 8.18
CA GLY A 455 4.31 24.84 7.36
C GLY A 455 4.89 24.51 5.98
N GLN A 456 5.50 25.50 5.31
CA GLN A 456 6.11 25.32 3.99
C GLN A 456 7.42 24.52 3.99
N ALA A 457 8.06 24.37 5.14
CA ALA A 457 9.26 23.53 5.26
C ALA A 457 8.91 22.06 5.49
N ILE A 458 7.69 21.74 5.93
CA ILE A 458 7.33 20.39 6.36
C ILE A 458 7.28 19.41 5.19
N GLU A 459 6.63 19.77 4.09
CA GLU A 459 6.54 18.88 2.92
C GLU A 459 7.92 18.58 2.29
N PRO A 460 8.77 19.60 2.00
CA PRO A 460 10.15 19.38 1.56
C PRO A 460 10.98 18.47 2.48
N GLU A 461 10.87 18.69 3.79
CA GLU A 461 11.68 18.04 4.82
C GLU A 461 10.86 17.01 5.63
N CYS A 462 9.91 16.33 4.97
CA CYS A 462 8.88 15.53 5.63
C CYS A 462 9.46 14.48 6.58
N LYS A 463 10.53 13.80 6.19
CA LYS A 463 11.21 12.80 7.02
C LYS A 463 11.76 13.37 8.32
N PHE A 464 12.40 14.55 8.26
CA PHE A 464 12.94 15.22 9.43
C PHE A 464 11.79 15.66 10.36
N TYR A 465 10.74 16.27 9.80
CA TYR A 465 9.60 16.72 10.61
C TYR A 465 8.78 15.56 11.18
N ARG A 466 8.69 14.41 10.48
CA ARG A 466 8.05 13.19 10.98
C ARG A 466 8.78 12.63 12.19
N PHE A 467 10.13 12.67 12.18
CA PHE A 467 10.96 12.28 13.32
C PHE A 467 10.91 13.32 14.45
N LEU A 468 11.01 14.61 14.12
CA LEU A 468 10.98 15.71 15.08
C LEU A 468 9.65 15.79 15.84
N ALA A 469 8.54 15.43 15.21
CA ALA A 469 7.23 15.37 15.86
C ALA A 469 7.26 14.47 17.10
N ASP A 470 7.86 13.29 16.99
CA ASP A 470 7.93 12.33 18.09
C ASP A 470 8.92 12.79 19.19
N ILE A 471 9.99 13.52 18.84
CA ILE A 471 10.83 14.20 19.84
C ILE A 471 9.99 15.19 20.67
N PHE A 472 9.14 15.99 20.01
CA PHE A 472 8.25 16.90 20.72
C PHE A 472 7.25 16.16 21.60
N ASN A 473 6.65 15.08 21.09
CA ASN A 473 5.72 14.25 21.85
C ASN A 473 6.39 13.68 23.11
N ASP A 474 7.53 13.03 22.97
CA ASP A 474 8.21 12.35 24.08
C ASP A 474 8.72 13.36 25.10
N SER A 475 9.24 14.51 24.64
CA SER A 475 9.61 15.62 25.51
C SER A 475 8.42 16.13 26.31
N ALA A 476 7.24 16.26 25.70
CA ALA A 476 6.02 16.65 26.40
C ALA A 476 5.60 15.62 27.46
N GLN A 477 5.68 14.32 27.13
CA GLN A 477 5.36 13.24 28.06
C GLN A 477 6.35 13.17 29.24
N PHE A 478 7.64 13.46 29.03
CA PHE A 478 8.60 13.59 30.13
C PHE A 478 8.32 14.78 31.03
N LEU A 479 7.89 15.91 30.46
CA LEU A 479 7.44 17.07 31.23
C LEU A 479 6.20 16.74 32.08
N ASP A 480 5.27 15.95 31.54
CA ASP A 480 4.09 15.51 32.28
C ASP A 480 4.44 14.70 33.54
N LEU A 481 5.44 13.82 33.45
CA LEU A 481 5.90 13.02 34.60
C LEU A 481 6.46 13.87 35.75
N LEU A 482 6.90 15.10 35.47
CA LEU A 482 7.37 16.04 36.50
C LEU A 482 6.21 16.75 37.20
N THR A 483 5.02 16.83 36.58
CA THR A 483 3.90 17.64 37.08
C THR A 483 3.44 17.31 38.51
N PRO A 484 3.42 16.04 38.99
CA PRO A 484 3.01 15.74 40.36
C PRO A 484 3.97 16.27 41.42
N ALA A 485 5.24 16.44 41.09
CA ALA A 485 6.29 16.81 42.04
C ALA A 485 6.43 18.34 42.24
N LEU A 486 5.71 19.15 41.48
CA LEU A 486 5.94 20.58 41.38
C LEU A 486 4.89 21.43 42.12
N PRO A 487 5.30 22.57 42.72
CA PRO A 487 4.37 23.56 43.24
C PRO A 487 3.68 24.35 42.11
N TYR A 488 2.64 25.12 42.43
CA TYR A 488 1.71 25.70 41.46
C TYR A 488 2.35 26.47 40.29
N PHE A 489 3.24 27.44 40.57
CA PHE A 489 3.83 28.28 39.51
C PHE A 489 4.78 27.51 38.57
N PRO A 490 5.76 26.71 39.05
CA PRO A 490 6.54 25.83 38.18
C PRO A 490 5.70 24.81 37.42
N LYS A 491 4.66 24.25 38.06
CA LYS A 491 3.73 23.31 37.43
C LYS A 491 3.02 23.94 36.23
N LEU A 492 2.56 25.18 36.36
CA LEU A 492 1.96 25.93 35.24
C LEU A 492 2.95 26.07 34.07
N GLY A 493 4.21 26.43 34.34
CA GLY A 493 5.24 26.52 33.30
C GLY A 493 5.46 25.20 32.56
N ILE A 494 5.49 24.08 33.27
CA ILE A 494 5.67 22.74 32.70
C ILE A 494 4.45 22.29 31.88
N ILE A 495 3.23 22.48 32.39
CA ILE A 495 1.99 22.16 31.66
C ILE A 495 1.88 22.97 30.36
N VAL A 496 2.20 24.27 30.42
CA VAL A 496 2.22 25.14 29.24
C VAL A 496 3.27 24.65 28.25
N SER A 497 4.48 24.35 28.70
CA SER A 497 5.57 23.87 27.85
C SER A 497 5.23 22.52 27.18
N ALA A 498 4.67 21.58 27.94
CA ALA A 498 4.20 20.30 27.42
C ALA A 498 3.06 20.47 26.42
N GLY A 499 2.11 21.38 26.68
CA GLY A 499 1.03 21.72 25.75
C GLY A 499 1.55 22.31 24.44
N VAL A 500 2.49 23.25 24.51
CA VAL A 500 3.18 23.80 23.32
C VAL A 500 3.85 22.68 22.52
N LEU A 501 4.64 21.81 23.16
CA LEU A 501 5.30 20.69 22.49
C LEU A 501 4.30 19.73 21.81
N ARG A 502 3.18 19.39 22.45
CA ARG A 502 2.13 18.59 21.80
C ARG A 502 1.50 19.29 20.61
N SER A 503 1.30 20.60 20.67
CA SER A 503 0.85 21.39 19.52
C SER A 503 1.85 21.35 18.37
N LEU A 504 3.15 21.48 18.66
CA LEU A 504 4.21 21.37 17.65
C LEU A 504 4.25 19.97 17.02
N CYS A 505 4.14 18.93 17.86
CA CYS A 505 4.00 17.55 17.41
C CYS A 505 2.81 17.38 16.47
N GLY A 506 1.62 17.83 16.87
CA GLY A 506 0.40 17.68 16.07
C GLY A 506 0.49 18.33 14.69
N VAL A 507 1.11 19.51 14.56
CA VAL A 507 1.31 20.15 13.25
C VAL A 507 2.35 19.39 12.42
N ALA A 508 3.50 19.07 13.01
CA ALA A 508 4.59 18.39 12.32
C ALA A 508 4.19 16.97 11.87
N ALA A 509 3.56 16.17 12.74
CA ALA A 509 3.11 14.81 12.46
C ALA A 509 2.06 14.79 11.35
N ASN A 510 0.99 15.60 11.44
CA ASN A 510 -0.09 15.57 10.46
C ASN A 510 0.36 16.02 9.07
N ALA A 511 1.12 17.12 8.98
CA ALA A 511 1.59 17.62 7.70
C ALA A 511 2.63 16.70 7.06
N SER A 512 3.57 16.15 7.85
CA SER A 512 4.55 15.18 7.33
C SER A 512 3.90 13.85 6.93
N LYS A 513 2.92 13.36 7.70
CA LYS A 513 2.11 12.19 7.34
C LYS A 513 1.41 12.40 6.00
N ALA A 514 0.77 13.54 5.78
CA ALA A 514 0.12 13.83 4.49
C ALA A 514 1.11 13.75 3.31
N SER A 515 2.32 14.28 3.46
CA SER A 515 3.37 14.18 2.43
C SER A 515 3.85 12.74 2.22
N LEU A 516 3.96 11.93 3.29
CA LEU A 516 4.33 10.52 3.20
C LEU A 516 3.23 9.67 2.55
N SER A 517 1.97 9.85 2.93
CA SER A 517 0.83 9.17 2.33
C SER A 517 0.70 9.51 0.83
N ALA A 518 0.98 10.77 0.45
CA ALA A 518 1.05 11.18 -0.95
C ALA A 518 2.20 10.51 -1.71
N HIS A 519 3.36 10.30 -1.07
CA HIS A 519 4.46 9.52 -1.63
C HIS A 519 4.07 8.04 -1.81
N PHE A 520 3.40 7.45 -0.82
CA PHE A 520 3.01 6.04 -0.87
C PHE A 520 1.95 5.74 -1.93
N ALA A 521 1.04 6.67 -2.23
CA ALA A 521 -0.04 6.45 -3.19
C ALA A 521 0.46 6.47 -4.65
N LEU A 522 0.28 5.37 -5.39
CA LEU A 522 0.71 5.28 -6.80
C LEU A 522 -0.41 5.44 -7.83
N THR A 523 -1.66 5.14 -7.47
CA THR A 523 -2.76 5.02 -8.45
C THR A 523 -3.92 5.97 -8.15
N GLY A 524 -3.62 7.16 -7.61
CA GLY A 524 -4.66 8.11 -7.19
C GLY A 524 -5.49 7.62 -5.99
N ASN A 525 -4.98 6.64 -5.26
CA ASN A 525 -5.65 5.96 -4.13
C ASN A 525 -5.37 6.61 -2.77
N LEU A 526 -4.97 7.89 -2.74
CA LEU A 526 -4.55 8.59 -1.51
C LEU A 526 -5.63 8.55 -0.41
N ALA A 527 -6.89 8.79 -0.77
CA ALA A 527 -8.00 8.77 0.19
C ALA A 527 -8.22 7.38 0.82
N GLU A 528 -8.15 6.33 0.00
CA GLU A 528 -8.29 4.95 0.47
C GLU A 528 -7.09 4.53 1.34
N LEU A 529 -5.87 4.87 0.91
CA LEU A 529 -4.65 4.63 1.65
C LEU A 529 -4.73 5.28 3.04
N ASN A 530 -5.13 6.55 3.13
CA ASN A 530 -5.34 7.24 4.40
C ASN A 530 -6.37 6.55 5.29
N ALA A 531 -7.46 6.03 4.73
CA ALA A 531 -8.47 5.29 5.50
C ALA A 531 -7.93 3.96 6.07
N LYS A 532 -7.06 3.28 5.31
CA LYS A 532 -6.41 2.03 5.75
C LYS A 532 -5.33 2.30 6.80
N GLU A 533 -4.52 3.34 6.61
CA GLU A 533 -3.55 3.79 7.63
C GLU A 533 -4.24 4.17 8.94
N ALA A 534 -5.37 4.91 8.88
CA ALA A 534 -6.14 5.22 10.08
C ALA A 534 -6.69 3.96 10.78
N SER A 535 -7.08 2.93 10.02
CA SER A 535 -7.54 1.65 10.57
C SER A 535 -6.41 0.87 11.24
N GLN A 536 -5.22 0.84 10.62
CA GLN A 536 -4.00 0.26 11.20
C GLN A 536 -3.66 0.95 12.53
N GLU A 537 -3.56 2.28 12.51
CA GLU A 537 -3.24 3.10 13.69
C GLU A 537 -4.25 2.87 14.83
N THR A 538 -5.55 2.79 14.50
CA THR A 538 -6.61 2.54 15.48
C THR A 538 -6.43 1.20 16.19
N VAL A 539 -6.21 0.12 15.44
CA VAL A 539 -6.06 -1.23 16.02
C VAL A 539 -4.80 -1.32 16.87
N VAL A 540 -3.70 -0.78 16.39
CA VAL A 540 -2.43 -0.73 17.12
C VAL A 540 -2.60 0.08 18.41
N SER A 541 -3.28 1.23 18.35
CA SER A 541 -3.53 2.06 19.52
C SER A 541 -4.42 1.36 20.54
N LEU A 542 -5.46 0.64 20.11
CA LEU A 542 -6.31 -0.17 21.00
C LEU A 542 -5.50 -1.25 21.75
N LEU A 543 -4.61 -1.95 21.03
CA LEU A 543 -3.72 -2.94 21.64
C LEU A 543 -2.74 -2.29 22.63
N GLY A 544 -2.13 -1.17 22.24
CA GLY A 544 -1.25 -0.39 23.10
C GLY A 544 -1.96 0.12 24.35
N MET A 545 -3.21 0.57 24.23
CA MET A 545 -4.03 1.00 25.37
C MET A 545 -4.40 -0.16 26.29
N LEU A 546 -4.73 -1.34 25.75
CA LEU A 546 -5.02 -2.53 26.54
C LEU A 546 -3.80 -2.94 27.38
N VAL A 547 -2.64 -3.07 26.73
CA VAL A 547 -1.37 -3.40 27.40
C VAL A 547 -0.98 -2.30 28.38
N GLY A 548 -1.06 -1.04 27.96
CA GLY A 548 -0.74 0.10 28.81
C GLY A 548 -1.64 0.20 30.05
N SER A 549 -2.91 -0.17 29.95
CA SER A 549 -3.81 -0.22 31.10
C SER A 549 -3.40 -1.30 32.11
N MET A 550 -2.90 -2.45 31.64
CA MET A 550 -2.32 -3.47 32.53
C MET A 550 -1.03 -2.96 33.18
N VAL A 551 -0.15 -2.32 32.39
CA VAL A 551 1.10 -1.73 32.88
C VAL A 551 0.85 -0.67 33.95
N VAL A 552 -0.06 0.28 33.71
CA VAL A 552 -0.42 1.34 34.67
C VAL A 552 -0.94 0.75 35.99
N ARG A 553 -1.64 -0.39 35.94
CA ARG A 553 -2.14 -1.11 37.12
C ARG A 553 -1.04 -1.87 37.88
N MET A 554 -0.06 -2.41 37.17
CA MET A 554 1.01 -3.23 37.77
C MET A 554 2.19 -2.41 38.28
N VAL A 555 2.42 -1.22 37.70
CA VAL A 555 3.58 -0.38 37.98
C VAL A 555 3.13 0.91 38.67
N GLU A 556 3.31 0.96 39.99
CA GLU A 556 3.02 2.15 40.81
C GLU A 556 4.29 2.89 41.26
N ASP A 557 5.44 2.19 41.30
CA ASP A 557 6.70 2.79 41.72
C ASP A 557 7.21 3.83 40.71
N LYS A 558 7.48 5.05 41.19
CA LYS A 558 7.88 6.18 40.34
C LYS A 558 9.19 5.93 39.60
N GLN A 559 10.18 5.28 40.22
CA GLN A 559 11.45 5.00 39.56
C GLN A 559 11.24 3.99 38.43
N VAL A 560 10.40 2.97 38.64
CA VAL A 560 10.05 2.00 37.61
C VAL A 560 9.30 2.67 36.45
N VAL A 561 8.37 3.59 36.73
CA VAL A 561 7.70 4.38 35.68
C VAL A 561 8.71 5.18 34.84
N TRP A 562 9.67 5.86 35.47
CA TRP A 562 10.71 6.60 34.74
C TRP A 562 11.61 5.70 33.89
N MET A 563 12.05 4.55 34.42
CA MET A 563 12.85 3.59 33.65
C MET A 563 12.07 3.04 32.45
N LEU A 564 10.81 2.68 32.66
CA LEU A 564 9.93 2.20 31.60
C LEU A 564 9.65 3.27 30.55
N MET A 565 9.45 4.52 30.97
CA MET A 565 9.27 5.66 30.07
C MET A 565 10.49 5.87 29.17
N VAL A 566 11.70 5.83 29.74
CA VAL A 566 12.95 5.96 28.96
C VAL A 566 13.09 4.81 27.96
N LEU A 567 12.82 3.58 28.38
CA LEU A 567 12.86 2.41 27.49
C LEU A 567 11.86 2.54 26.33
N LEU A 568 10.60 2.84 26.64
CA LEU A 568 9.53 2.92 25.64
C LEU A 568 9.71 4.12 24.71
N ALA A 569 10.17 5.28 25.20
CA ALA A 569 10.54 6.42 24.37
C ALA A 569 11.73 6.08 23.46
N GLY A 570 12.71 5.32 23.97
CA GLY A 570 13.82 4.79 23.17
C GLY A 570 13.33 3.89 22.02
N VAL A 571 12.41 2.97 22.31
CA VAL A 571 11.77 2.12 21.29
C VAL A 571 10.99 2.99 20.29
N HIS A 572 10.16 3.91 20.78
CA HIS A 572 9.34 4.83 19.99
C HIS A 572 10.19 5.60 18.96
N LEU A 573 11.25 6.28 19.41
CA LEU A 573 12.14 7.04 18.53
C LEU A 573 12.95 6.13 17.59
N THR A 574 13.41 4.97 18.05
CA THR A 574 14.16 4.03 17.20
C THR A 574 13.28 3.49 16.07
N MET A 575 12.03 3.14 16.38
CA MET A 575 11.07 2.69 15.36
C MET A 575 10.74 3.81 14.37
N ASN A 576 10.51 5.05 14.82
CA ASN A 576 10.32 6.17 13.89
C ASN A 576 11.55 6.36 12.99
N TYR A 577 12.76 6.36 13.56
CA TYR A 577 14.00 6.48 12.79
C TYR A 577 14.08 5.43 11.68
N HIS A 578 13.79 4.17 11.98
CA HIS A 578 13.75 3.10 10.98
C HIS A 578 12.63 3.30 9.96
N ALA A 579 11.43 3.76 10.38
CA ALA A 579 10.32 4.06 9.49
C ALA A 579 10.72 5.11 8.45
N VAL A 580 11.19 6.29 8.86
CA VAL A 580 11.55 7.38 7.92
C VAL A 580 12.81 7.06 7.09
N ARG A 581 13.70 6.19 7.58
CA ARG A 581 14.85 5.67 6.82
C ARG A 581 14.44 4.69 5.74
N ALA A 582 13.35 3.94 5.91
CA ALA A 582 12.86 3.00 4.91
C ALA A 582 12.26 3.69 3.67
N VAL A 583 11.76 4.91 3.83
CA VAL A 583 11.10 5.68 2.76
C VAL A 583 12.11 6.07 1.66
N LYS A 584 11.74 6.02 0.39
CA LYS A 584 12.57 6.31 -0.78
C LYS A 584 11.98 7.47 -1.58
N MET A 585 11.97 8.66 -0.96
CA MET A 585 11.35 9.87 -1.53
C MET A 585 11.92 10.20 -2.92
N ARG A 586 11.03 10.46 -3.89
CA ARG A 586 11.42 10.88 -5.24
C ARG A 586 11.53 12.39 -5.44
N SER A 587 11.07 13.18 -4.45
CA SER A 587 11.19 14.64 -4.47
C SER A 587 12.59 15.08 -4.04
N LEU A 588 13.12 16.16 -4.61
CA LEU A 588 14.46 16.65 -4.31
C LEU A 588 14.42 17.79 -3.30
N ASN A 589 14.67 17.47 -2.02
CA ASN A 589 15.04 18.51 -1.05
C ASN A 589 16.50 18.92 -1.24
N ARG A 590 16.95 19.92 -0.48
CA ARG A 590 18.31 20.47 -0.60
C ARG A 590 19.38 19.41 -0.39
N GLN A 591 19.20 18.53 0.60
CA GLN A 591 20.15 17.47 0.90
C GLN A 591 20.22 16.41 -0.21
N ARG A 592 19.07 15.89 -0.66
CA ARG A 592 19.01 14.88 -1.73
C ARG A 592 19.58 15.41 -3.04
N ALA A 593 19.24 16.65 -3.42
CA ALA A 593 19.81 17.31 -4.59
C ALA A 593 21.33 17.45 -4.48
N THR A 594 21.85 17.89 -3.34
CA THR A 594 23.31 18.00 -3.12
C THR A 594 24.00 16.65 -3.23
N ILE A 595 23.43 15.56 -2.70
CA ILE A 595 24.01 14.21 -2.82
C ILE A 595 24.10 13.78 -4.29
N VAL A 596 23.01 13.96 -5.06
CA VAL A 596 22.97 13.60 -6.49
C VAL A 596 23.99 14.41 -7.28
N PHE A 597 24.00 15.72 -7.10
CA PHE A 597 24.91 16.61 -7.82
C PHE A 597 26.37 16.38 -7.44
N ARG A 598 26.65 16.07 -6.18
CA ARG A 598 27.99 15.71 -5.74
C ARG A 598 28.49 14.43 -6.41
N GLU A 599 27.67 13.38 -6.45
CA GLU A 599 28.04 12.13 -7.14
C GLU A 599 28.32 12.37 -8.62
N TRP A 600 27.50 13.20 -9.27
CA TRP A 600 27.71 13.55 -10.67
C TRP A 600 29.04 14.28 -10.89
N LEU A 601 29.39 15.23 -10.03
CA LEU A 601 30.66 15.96 -10.13
C LEU A 601 31.87 15.07 -9.83
N ASP A 602 31.74 14.13 -8.91
CA ASP A 602 32.83 13.21 -8.53
C ASP A 602 33.02 12.05 -9.54
N HIS A 603 31.95 11.53 -10.12
CA HIS A 603 31.96 10.26 -10.87
C HIS A 603 31.23 10.29 -12.21
N GLY A 604 30.51 11.35 -12.56
CA GLY A 604 29.70 11.42 -13.78
C GLY A 604 28.49 10.49 -13.78
N THR A 605 28.04 10.04 -12.60
CA THR A 605 26.90 9.13 -12.44
C THR A 605 25.77 9.78 -11.66
N VAL A 606 24.54 9.37 -11.96
CA VAL A 606 23.34 9.84 -11.26
C VAL A 606 22.82 8.71 -10.38
N LEU A 607 22.73 8.97 -9.08
CA LEU A 607 22.19 8.02 -8.11
C LEU A 607 20.67 7.93 -8.20
N THR A 608 20.12 6.74 -7.96
CA THR A 608 18.68 6.51 -7.85
C THR A 608 18.13 7.01 -6.50
N PRO A 609 16.81 7.22 -6.36
CA PRO A 609 16.18 7.55 -5.08
C PRO A 609 16.51 6.57 -3.95
N ASP A 610 16.60 5.28 -4.26
CA ASP A 610 16.97 4.22 -3.30
C ASP A 610 18.40 4.43 -2.77
N GLN A 611 19.38 4.65 -3.67
CA GLN A 611 20.77 4.90 -3.30
C GLN A 611 20.95 6.19 -2.50
N VAL A 612 20.24 7.26 -2.86
CA VAL A 612 20.30 8.53 -2.12
C VAL A 612 19.62 8.41 -0.76
N SER A 613 18.50 7.70 -0.66
CA SER A 613 17.84 7.46 0.62
C SER A 613 18.78 6.74 1.60
N ALA A 614 19.63 5.83 1.13
CA ALA A 614 20.64 5.18 1.96
C ALA A 614 21.70 6.16 2.50
N ARG A 615 22.00 7.25 1.78
CA ARG A 615 23.04 8.25 2.14
C ARG A 615 22.49 9.48 2.87
N GLU A 616 21.21 9.82 2.71
CA GLU A 616 20.62 11.00 3.35
C GLU A 616 20.59 10.88 4.88
N SER A 617 20.70 11.99 5.60
CA SER A 617 20.68 11.96 7.06
C SER A 617 19.37 12.54 7.58
N ILE A 618 18.68 11.77 8.43
CA ILE A 618 17.45 12.22 9.09
C ILE A 618 17.73 13.25 10.18
N LEU A 619 18.81 13.08 10.96
CA LEU A 619 19.08 13.86 12.17
C LEU A 619 19.83 15.17 11.91
N ARG A 620 20.72 15.18 10.91
CA ARG A 620 21.42 16.39 10.49
C ARG A 620 20.51 17.21 9.59
N ASN A 621 20.13 18.38 10.08
CA ASN A 621 19.41 19.40 9.32
C ASN A 621 20.34 19.96 8.22
N GLY A 622 20.42 19.27 7.09
CA GLY A 622 21.23 19.62 5.92
C GLY A 622 20.64 20.75 5.09
N ARG A 623 20.03 21.76 5.74
CA ARG A 623 19.51 22.96 5.06
C ARG A 623 20.68 23.61 4.35
N GLY A 624 20.88 23.33 3.07
CA GLY A 624 21.88 24.01 2.27
C GLY A 624 23.34 23.92 2.70
N ASN A 625 23.73 22.98 3.57
CA ASN A 625 25.14 22.74 3.85
C ASN A 625 25.84 22.23 2.57
N LEU A 626 26.92 22.89 2.19
CA LEU A 626 27.76 22.56 1.05
C LEU A 626 29.22 22.45 1.50
N ALA A 627 30.04 21.78 0.71
CA ALA A 627 31.47 21.66 0.97
C ALA A 627 32.24 21.62 -0.34
N SER A 628 33.53 21.96 -0.28
CA SER A 628 34.45 21.83 -1.41
C SER A 628 34.80 20.39 -1.72
N LYS A 629 35.47 20.14 -2.86
CA LYS A 629 35.86 18.80 -3.30
C LYS A 629 36.65 18.06 -2.22
N THR A 630 37.63 18.74 -1.62
CA THR A 630 38.47 18.21 -0.54
C THR A 630 37.77 18.19 0.82
N GLY A 631 36.79 19.08 1.02
CA GLY A 631 36.14 19.30 2.30
C GLY A 631 36.85 20.34 3.19
N ASP A 632 37.96 20.91 2.72
CA ASP A 632 38.71 21.95 3.44
C ASP A 632 37.90 23.24 3.62
N TYR A 633 36.93 23.48 2.73
CA TYR A 633 35.97 24.58 2.84
C TYR A 633 34.56 24.04 3.00
N THR A 634 33.84 24.62 3.95
CA THR A 634 32.42 24.30 4.20
C THR A 634 31.59 25.57 4.14
N GLY A 635 30.30 25.42 3.85
CA GLY A 635 29.47 26.60 3.70
C GLY A 635 27.99 26.28 3.66
N PHE A 636 27.22 27.34 3.45
CA PHE A 636 25.76 27.26 3.45
C PHE A 636 25.17 28.05 2.29
N CYS A 637 24.16 27.46 1.65
CA CYS A 637 23.38 28.06 0.56
C CYS A 637 21.90 28.23 0.94
N ASP A 638 21.33 29.40 0.65
CA ASP A 638 19.89 29.64 0.85
C ASP A 638 19.28 30.53 -0.24
N PHE A 639 17.96 30.44 -0.34
CA PHE A 639 17.16 31.31 -1.21
C PHE A 639 16.74 32.56 -0.44
N GLY A 640 16.83 33.72 -1.08
CA GLY A 640 16.47 35.01 -0.49
C GLY A 640 15.95 35.99 -1.53
N THR A 641 15.66 37.21 -1.08
CA THR A 641 15.29 38.30 -2.00
C THR A 641 16.53 38.92 -2.65
N TYR A 642 16.34 39.69 -3.73
CA TYR A 642 17.45 40.47 -4.31
C TYR A 642 18.02 41.49 -3.32
N GLY A 643 17.16 42.11 -2.51
CA GLY A 643 17.59 43.02 -1.45
C GLY A 643 18.45 42.30 -0.40
N ASP A 644 18.07 41.08 0.00
CA ASP A 644 18.87 40.24 0.88
C ASP A 644 20.23 39.88 0.26
N LEU A 645 20.27 39.63 -1.05
CA LEU A 645 21.52 39.36 -1.75
C LEU A 645 22.42 40.60 -1.78
N MET A 646 21.84 41.77 -2.08
CA MET A 646 22.61 43.00 -2.23
C MET A 646 23.08 43.66 -0.93
N SER A 647 22.26 43.60 0.12
CA SER A 647 22.55 44.23 1.41
C SER A 647 23.36 43.36 2.37
N TRP A 648 23.52 42.07 2.06
CA TRP A 648 24.18 41.15 2.97
C TRP A 648 25.70 41.26 2.90
N ASN A 649 26.30 41.52 4.05
CA ASN A 649 27.75 41.56 4.21
C ASN A 649 28.13 40.87 5.54
N PRO A 650 28.39 39.54 5.53
CA PRO A 650 28.69 38.79 6.75
C PRO A 650 30.09 39.05 7.36
N ARG A 651 30.64 40.28 7.23
CA ARG A 651 32.07 40.58 7.53
C ARG A 651 33.01 39.63 6.77
N ALA A 652 32.66 39.32 5.52
CA ALA A 652 33.44 38.48 4.63
C ALA A 652 34.64 39.24 4.07
N HIS A 653 35.69 38.52 3.68
CA HIS A 653 36.90 39.14 3.12
C HIS A 653 36.70 39.49 1.64
N HIS A 654 35.88 38.71 0.93
CA HIS A 654 35.59 38.89 -0.50
C HIS A 654 34.12 38.56 -0.80
N ARG A 655 33.58 39.24 -1.81
CA ARG A 655 32.22 39.08 -2.37
C ARG A 655 32.31 39.10 -3.88
N TYR A 656 31.56 38.21 -4.54
CA TYR A 656 31.26 38.32 -5.96
C TYR A 656 29.81 37.91 -6.22
N ASP A 657 29.19 38.55 -7.21
CA ASP A 657 27.82 38.31 -7.62
C ASP A 657 27.81 38.06 -9.13
N PHE A 658 26.95 37.16 -9.61
CA PHE A 658 26.73 37.00 -11.04
C PHE A 658 25.26 36.75 -11.35
N GLU A 659 24.90 37.10 -12.57
CA GLU A 659 23.53 37.09 -13.08
C GLU A 659 23.42 36.09 -14.22
N THR A 660 22.39 35.24 -14.15
CA THR A 660 21.99 34.37 -15.26
C THR A 660 20.63 34.81 -15.81
N SER A 661 20.13 34.16 -16.86
CA SER A 661 18.77 34.42 -17.36
C SER A 661 17.68 34.08 -16.32
N THR A 662 17.98 33.27 -15.30
CA THR A 662 16.99 32.72 -14.36
C THR A 662 17.18 33.14 -12.91
N TYR A 663 18.38 33.58 -12.49
CA TYR A 663 18.62 33.94 -11.09
C TYR A 663 19.82 34.89 -10.92
N PHE A 664 19.92 35.45 -9.72
CA PHE A 664 21.11 36.13 -9.20
C PHE A 664 21.74 35.26 -8.12
N MET A 665 23.06 35.15 -8.11
CA MET A 665 23.79 34.42 -7.07
C MET A 665 24.89 35.31 -6.50
N GLY A 666 24.93 35.41 -5.18
CA GLY A 666 26.00 36.08 -4.44
C GLY A 666 26.78 35.08 -3.60
N ILE A 667 28.09 35.25 -3.55
CA ILE A 667 29.01 34.36 -2.83
C ILE A 667 29.94 35.20 -1.96
N TRP A 668 30.05 34.81 -0.68
CA TRP A 668 30.92 35.43 0.31
C TRP A 668 31.78 34.38 1.00
N HIS A 669 33.00 34.73 1.39
CA HIS A 669 33.81 33.81 2.19
C HIS A 669 34.65 34.48 3.27
N ARG A 670 35.02 33.68 4.27
CA ARG A 670 35.89 34.06 5.37
C ARG A 670 36.62 32.82 5.90
N GLY A 671 37.94 32.77 5.73
CA GLY A 671 38.73 31.59 6.10
C GLY A 671 38.24 30.34 5.35
N GLY A 672 38.11 29.22 6.07
CA GLY A 672 37.57 27.95 5.54
C GLY A 672 36.04 27.90 5.41
N TYR A 673 35.33 29.03 5.51
CA TYR A 673 33.86 29.05 5.45
C TYR A 673 33.34 29.97 4.34
N PHE A 674 32.34 29.50 3.56
CA PHE A 674 31.67 30.28 2.53
C PHE A 674 30.14 30.33 2.70
N TYR A 675 29.54 31.34 2.09
CA TYR A 675 28.10 31.58 2.09
C TYR A 675 27.65 31.85 0.67
N ILE A 676 26.58 31.18 0.24
CA ILE A 676 25.95 31.38 -1.08
C ILE A 676 24.50 31.83 -0.85
N ARG A 677 24.04 32.82 -1.60
CA ARG A 677 22.64 33.24 -1.59
C ARG A 677 22.13 33.35 -3.02
N ILE A 678 20.92 32.84 -3.24
CA ILE A 678 20.28 32.82 -4.56
C ILE A 678 18.99 33.63 -4.51
N ALA A 679 18.79 34.52 -5.47
CA ALA A 679 17.54 35.21 -5.72
C ALA A 679 17.02 34.86 -7.12
N LEU A 680 15.88 34.17 -7.22
CA LEU A 680 15.32 33.71 -8.49
C LEU A 680 14.57 34.83 -9.21
N LYS A 681 14.66 34.89 -10.53
CA LYS A 681 13.93 35.86 -11.37
C LYS A 681 12.47 35.44 -11.60
N GLU A 682 11.63 36.40 -11.94
CA GLU A 682 10.23 36.15 -12.32
C GLU A 682 10.12 35.17 -13.50
N GLY A 683 9.10 34.31 -13.48
CA GLY A 683 8.88 33.28 -14.50
C GLY A 683 9.60 31.95 -14.25
N VAL A 684 10.56 31.91 -13.32
CA VAL A 684 11.28 30.68 -12.97
C VAL A 684 10.44 29.80 -12.05
N LYS A 685 10.06 28.63 -12.59
CA LYS A 685 9.25 27.63 -11.89
C LYS A 685 10.06 26.73 -10.98
N SER A 686 11.25 26.30 -11.38
CA SER A 686 12.09 25.37 -10.62
C SER A 686 13.42 26.01 -10.19
N PRO A 687 13.82 25.91 -8.91
CA PRO A 687 15.10 26.40 -8.41
C PRO A 687 16.27 25.44 -8.68
N LEU A 688 16.03 24.29 -9.34
CA LEU A 688 16.97 23.18 -9.43
C LEU A 688 18.29 23.56 -10.13
N ALA A 689 18.23 24.32 -11.22
CA ALA A 689 19.41 24.80 -11.93
C ALA A 689 20.28 25.73 -11.06
N ALA A 690 19.63 26.67 -10.36
CA ALA A 690 20.29 27.54 -9.40
C ALA A 690 21.00 26.75 -8.29
N TRP A 691 20.33 25.71 -7.77
CA TRP A 691 20.91 24.85 -6.75
C TRP A 691 22.11 24.05 -7.26
N PHE A 692 22.02 23.50 -8.48
CA PHE A 692 23.11 22.80 -9.13
C PHE A 692 24.35 23.69 -9.25
N ASP A 693 24.17 24.92 -9.74
CA ASP A 693 25.27 25.88 -9.88
C ASP A 693 25.89 26.24 -8.52
N ALA A 694 25.09 26.34 -7.46
CA ALA A 694 25.61 26.58 -6.11
C ALA A 694 26.42 25.39 -5.57
N VAL A 695 25.95 24.15 -5.77
CA VAL A 695 26.71 22.93 -5.40
C VAL A 695 28.02 22.85 -6.16
N ASN A 696 27.99 23.18 -7.45
CA ASN A 696 29.14 23.15 -8.33
C ASN A 696 30.18 24.24 -7.98
N HIS A 697 29.73 25.45 -7.62
CA HIS A 697 30.62 26.48 -7.07
C HIS A 697 31.26 26.07 -5.76
N ALA A 698 30.45 25.54 -4.85
CA ALA A 698 30.98 24.99 -3.60
C ALA A 698 32.03 23.91 -3.87
N TYR A 699 31.77 22.99 -4.80
CA TYR A 699 32.69 21.90 -5.16
C TYR A 699 34.06 22.41 -5.62
N HIS A 700 34.10 23.44 -6.48
CA HIS A 700 35.33 23.99 -7.04
C HIS A 700 36.00 25.07 -6.19
N PHE A 701 35.50 25.34 -4.98
CA PHE A 701 36.00 26.40 -4.12
C PHE A 701 37.49 26.28 -3.78
N ASP A 702 38.00 25.04 -3.63
CA ASP A 702 39.42 24.76 -3.38
C ASP A 702 40.34 25.29 -4.48
N SER A 703 39.89 25.18 -5.74
CA SER A 703 40.66 25.62 -6.90
C SER A 703 40.56 27.13 -7.08
N ALA A 704 39.38 27.72 -6.83
CA ALA A 704 39.15 29.14 -6.98
C ALA A 704 39.99 30.02 -6.01
N LEU A 705 40.41 29.46 -4.87
CA LEU A 705 41.22 30.16 -3.87
C LEU A 705 42.74 29.93 -4.00
N LYS A 706 43.19 28.90 -4.75
CA LYS A 706 44.62 28.59 -4.92
C LYS A 706 45.38 29.65 -5.70
N ASP A 707 44.73 30.32 -6.65
CA ASP A 707 45.35 31.34 -7.52
C ASP A 707 45.15 32.78 -7.01
N GLY A 708 44.54 32.94 -5.82
CA GLY A 708 44.14 34.24 -5.28
C GLY A 708 42.90 34.78 -6.00
N LEU A 709 41.84 35.10 -5.25
CA LEU A 709 40.56 35.61 -5.79
C LEU A 709 40.65 36.97 -6.51
N GLN A 710 41.84 37.53 -6.74
CA GLN A 710 42.03 38.77 -7.48
C GLN A 710 41.91 38.59 -9.01
N SER A 711 41.82 37.36 -9.54
CA SER A 711 41.89 37.10 -10.99
C SER A 711 40.59 36.64 -11.67
N HIS A 712 39.43 36.57 -11.00
CA HIS A 712 38.18 36.16 -11.65
C HIS A 712 37.17 37.31 -11.75
N TYR A 713 37.00 37.74 -12.99
CA TYR A 713 36.44 39.00 -13.48
C TYR A 713 34.94 39.22 -13.18
N GLU A 714 34.56 40.50 -13.09
CA GLU A 714 33.18 41.03 -13.16
C GLU A 714 32.48 40.73 -14.52
N SER A 715 33.07 39.91 -15.40
CA SER A 715 32.60 39.63 -16.76
C SER A 715 32.88 38.21 -17.28
N GLU A 716 33.42 37.29 -16.47
CA GLU A 716 33.62 35.89 -16.87
C GLU A 716 32.74 34.95 -16.06
N LEU A 717 32.13 33.96 -16.73
CA LEU A 717 31.34 32.93 -16.05
C LEU A 717 32.26 32.17 -15.09
N PRO A 718 31.87 32.01 -13.81
CA PRO A 718 32.76 31.52 -12.77
C PRO A 718 33.25 30.08 -13.04
N LEU A 719 34.43 29.75 -12.51
CA LEU A 719 35.05 28.42 -12.66
C LEU A 719 34.07 27.31 -12.27
N GLY A 720 33.77 26.46 -13.25
CA GLY A 720 32.77 25.39 -13.13
C GLY A 720 31.45 25.68 -13.84
N TYR A 721 31.14 26.89 -14.31
CA TYR A 721 29.85 27.17 -14.97
C TYR A 721 29.54 26.14 -16.07
N VAL A 722 28.42 25.45 -15.90
CA VAL A 722 27.95 24.39 -16.79
C VAL A 722 26.96 25.01 -17.76
N SER A 723 27.07 24.69 -19.05
CA SER A 723 26.12 25.20 -20.04
C SER A 723 24.71 24.69 -19.76
N GLU A 724 23.68 25.42 -20.19
CA GLU A 724 22.29 24.96 -20.02
C GLU A 724 22.04 23.60 -20.69
N GLU A 725 22.71 23.31 -21.81
CA GLU A 725 22.65 22.01 -22.49
C GLU A 725 23.17 20.86 -21.61
N GLN A 726 24.30 21.08 -20.92
CA GLN A 726 24.84 20.12 -19.98
C GLN A 726 23.95 19.94 -18.74
N LYS A 727 23.30 21.01 -18.25
CA LYS A 727 22.31 20.92 -17.16
C LYS A 727 21.07 20.11 -17.58
N GLN A 728 20.59 20.28 -18.81
CA GLN A 728 19.50 19.46 -19.34
C GLN A 728 19.91 17.97 -19.45
N THR A 729 21.18 17.69 -19.75
CA THR A 729 21.69 16.32 -19.80
C THR A 729 21.62 15.63 -18.44
N ILE A 730 22.12 16.26 -17.38
CA ILE A 730 22.03 15.70 -16.02
C ILE A 730 20.58 15.60 -15.54
N PHE A 731 19.73 16.59 -15.82
CA PHE A 731 18.31 16.54 -15.44
C PHE A 731 17.56 15.42 -16.19
N GLY A 732 17.86 15.20 -17.46
CA GLY A 732 17.36 14.05 -18.22
C GLY A 732 17.79 12.73 -17.59
N ALA A 733 19.06 12.60 -17.19
CA ALA A 733 19.56 11.42 -16.49
C ALA A 733 18.91 11.21 -15.11
N MET A 734 18.62 12.28 -14.37
CA MET A 734 17.88 12.22 -13.11
C MET A 734 16.44 11.76 -13.29
N ALA A 735 15.74 12.28 -14.29
CA ALA A 735 14.39 11.81 -14.63
C ALA A 735 14.41 10.32 -15.01
N ALA A 736 15.39 9.88 -15.81
CA ALA A 736 15.57 8.49 -16.17
C ALA A 736 15.89 7.58 -14.96
N ALA A 737 16.62 8.10 -13.96
CA ALA A 737 16.91 7.41 -12.70
C ALA A 737 15.72 7.36 -11.72
N GLY A 738 14.58 8.01 -12.05
CA GLY A 738 13.34 7.95 -11.29
C GLY A 738 13.07 9.14 -10.36
N TRP A 739 13.81 10.24 -10.50
CA TRP A 739 13.56 11.48 -9.74
C TRP A 739 12.37 12.26 -10.30
N ASN A 740 11.58 12.87 -9.40
CA ASN A 740 10.53 13.81 -9.78
C ASN A 740 11.06 15.25 -9.71
N LEU A 741 11.33 15.85 -10.88
CA LEU A 741 11.91 17.19 -11.01
C LEU A 741 10.88 18.32 -10.97
N GLU A 742 9.59 17.99 -11.08
CA GLU A 742 8.48 18.96 -11.08
C GLU A 742 8.11 19.42 -9.66
N VAL A 743 8.45 18.62 -8.64
CA VAL A 743 8.16 18.94 -7.24
C VAL A 743 9.23 19.90 -6.70
N ASN A 744 8.81 21.12 -6.37
CA ASN A 744 9.68 22.17 -5.83
C ASN A 744 10.02 21.99 -4.35
N ALA A 745 10.69 20.89 -4.00
CA ALA A 745 11.09 20.60 -2.62
C ALA A 745 12.40 21.30 -2.17
N LEU A 746 13.01 22.14 -3.02
CA LEU A 746 14.20 22.94 -2.64
C LEU A 746 13.84 24.23 -1.88
N GLU A 747 12.62 24.73 -2.06
CA GLU A 747 12.12 25.94 -1.39
C GLU A 747 11.37 25.56 -0.11
N THR A 748 11.90 25.97 1.04
CA THR A 748 11.30 25.68 2.35
C THR A 748 10.60 26.91 2.97
N ARG A 749 10.41 27.97 2.16
CA ARG A 749 9.80 29.26 2.50
C ARG A 749 9.07 29.80 1.28
N LEU A 750 8.29 30.87 1.47
CA LEU A 750 7.52 31.49 0.40
C LEU A 750 8.47 31.87 -0.74
N PRO A 751 8.25 31.37 -1.96
CA PRO A 751 9.08 31.71 -3.10
C PRO A 751 8.99 33.21 -3.35
N VAL A 752 10.10 33.91 -3.18
CA VAL A 752 10.23 35.31 -3.64
C VAL A 752 10.90 35.29 -5.00
N ARG A 753 10.36 36.07 -5.93
CA ARG A 753 10.88 36.22 -7.29
C ARG A 753 11.18 37.68 -7.57
N VAL A 754 12.24 37.91 -8.33
CA VAL A 754 12.72 39.25 -8.70
C VAL A 754 12.17 39.61 -10.08
N ARG A 755 11.31 40.62 -10.16
CA ARG A 755 10.92 41.23 -11.42
C ARG A 755 12.00 42.22 -11.84
N VAL A 756 12.64 41.96 -12.98
CA VAL A 756 13.57 42.91 -13.60
C VAL A 756 12.74 43.81 -14.52
N GLY A 757 12.64 45.09 -14.21
CA GLY A 757 11.96 46.05 -15.08
C GLY A 757 12.88 46.48 -16.23
N GLU A 758 12.32 46.73 -17.41
CA GLU A 758 12.99 47.56 -18.41
C GLU A 758 13.10 48.97 -17.82
N GLY A 759 14.30 49.35 -17.38
CA GLY A 759 14.50 50.70 -16.88
C GLY A 759 14.09 51.70 -17.97
N ARG A 760 13.15 52.61 -17.65
CA ARG A 760 13.07 53.87 -18.38
C ARG A 760 14.45 54.51 -18.28
N LYS A 761 15.22 54.47 -19.37
CA LYS A 761 16.31 55.42 -19.57
C LYS A 761 15.67 56.79 -19.42
N GLY A 762 16.08 57.54 -18.39
CA GLY A 762 15.61 58.89 -18.18
C GLY A 762 15.87 59.72 -19.44
N GLU A 763 14.81 60.29 -19.98
CA GLU A 763 14.85 61.58 -20.68
C GLU A 763 14.76 62.70 -19.65
#